data_AF-A0A3A9WEK3-F1
#
_entry.id   AF-A0A3A9WEK3-F1
#
_cell.length_a   1.000
_cell.length_b   1.000
_cell.length_c   1.000
_cell.angle_alpha   90.00
_cell.angle_beta   90.00
_cell.angle_gamma   90.00
#
_symmetry.space_group_name_H-M   'P 1'
#
loop_
_entity.id
_entity.type
_entity.pdbx_description
1 polymer ?
#
loop_
_entity_poly.entity_id
_entity_poly.type
_entity_poly.pdbx_seq_one_letter_code
_entity_poly.pdbx_strand_id
1 'polypeptide(L)'
;MTVVPASTAHVRCLPLSPSSAATARPWVLSGGGPGGVRAGARELRALLDRHPGWEPDAVGRALLRLDVSPPRPHRAVLVAGGREEFAAALAALADGPSDARVPGLIEGRPEAAPAGGPVFVFPGQGPQWPGMARELMATSPAFADRMRACDDAFAPFLDWSTADAATDADGAPPLAGADVVQPVLFSVMVSLAALWEAAGVRPAAVLGHSLGEVAAACVSGALSLADGARVVALWSRAQATLAGRGEMVSVLLPAEPLRARLAEHYRDRLVVAVENGPGMTVVSGDADAADELLRDLAADGVHARTVAVGLAAHSPHMDAILDTLRADLAPLAPRPPRLPFYSAVTGGALDPDERLDAAYWCRNLRGTVRFHAATRAALADGHRALVEISPHPVLASAMEVSAERAGSAAAVHVQATLRRDEGGPRRFLTALGELYVAGGEPDWSTVHAAQDTPVTVTLPPELFAGAGEESPRADGAAAAGAALRERLRALGAAERRGALAALVGEWALEVLRPGEARGERPDPERTFRDLGVDSGTALAIRDRVRLATGVRLSPTAVFDHPTPAALGSHLEAELFGTRRAFGPGTTTVPPAHRDGPIAIVGMGCRFPGGVGSPEELWQLVAEGRDAVGPLPTDRGWDIEGRYDPDRARPGTFYQREGGFLDGAADFDAEFFGISPREALAMDPQQRLALETAWEAFEHGGIDATRLRGSRTGVYVGAMTMDYDRRADASDDEVAGYLLTGNTGSVVSGRVAYALGLEGPAVTVDTACSSSLVALHLACEALRAGDCDLALAGGVTVMSGLGSLTEFSRQGALAPDGRCRAFAADADGFGLAEGVGLVVLERLSDAVRWGRRVWGVVRGSAVNQD
;
A
#
# COMPACT_ATOMS: atom_id res chain seq x y z
N MET A 1 9.34 27.25 73.35
CA MET A 1 10.50 26.69 72.63
C MET A 1 9.98 25.69 71.61
N THR A 2 10.22 25.74 70.31
CA THR A 2 10.68 26.75 69.36
C THR A 2 10.25 26.15 68.02
N VAL A 3 9.53 26.86 67.16
CA VAL A 3 9.21 26.39 65.79
C VAL A 3 9.60 27.49 64.83
N VAL A 4 10.49 27.16 63.91
CA VAL A 4 11.02 28.02 62.84
C VAL A 4 10.33 27.63 61.53
N PRO A 5 9.84 28.58 60.71
CA PRO A 5 9.24 28.29 59.41
C PRO A 5 10.23 28.43 58.25
N ALA A 6 9.94 27.71 57.15
CA ALA A 6 10.70 27.65 55.92
C ALA A 6 10.36 28.81 54.96
N SER A 7 11.38 29.26 54.24
CA SER A 7 11.42 30.43 53.36
C SER A 7 10.83 30.15 51.97
N THR A 8 9.99 31.07 51.49
CA THR A 8 9.51 31.24 50.12
C THR A 8 10.57 31.89 49.23
N ALA A 9 10.93 31.24 48.12
CA ALA A 9 11.68 31.86 47.01
C ALA A 9 10.82 31.87 45.74
N HIS A 10 10.43 33.07 45.31
CA HIS A 10 9.77 33.33 44.04
C HIS A 10 10.73 33.07 42.87
N VAL A 11 10.43 32.07 42.03
CA VAL A 11 10.98 31.99 40.67
C VAL A 11 9.98 32.67 39.73
N ARG A 12 10.43 33.75 39.09
CA ARG A 12 9.72 34.46 38.03
C ARG A 12 9.61 33.53 36.82
N CYS A 13 8.40 33.05 36.50
CA CYS A 13 8.09 32.60 35.14
C CYS A 13 8.19 33.80 34.21
N LEU A 14 9.18 33.79 33.33
CA LEU A 14 9.15 34.61 32.11
C LEU A 14 7.92 34.17 31.31
N PRO A 15 7.08 35.09 30.79
CA PRO A 15 6.05 34.72 29.87
C PRO A 15 6.75 34.20 28.61
N LEU A 16 6.62 32.90 28.33
CA LEU A 16 6.73 32.43 26.96
C LEU A 16 5.64 33.18 26.19
N SER A 17 6.05 34.19 25.42
CA SER A 17 5.18 34.82 24.45
C SER A 17 4.50 33.70 23.65
N PRO A 18 3.16 33.70 23.51
CA PRO A 18 2.53 32.79 22.58
C PRO A 18 3.11 33.13 21.22
N SER A 19 3.94 32.25 20.68
CA SER A 19 4.22 32.27 19.25
C SER A 19 2.85 32.19 18.59
N SER A 20 2.47 33.26 17.89
CA SER A 20 1.29 33.33 17.05
C SER A 20 1.46 32.28 15.94
N ALA A 21 1.19 31.01 16.25
CA ALA A 21 0.98 29.99 15.24
C ALA A 21 -0.32 30.37 14.54
N ALA A 22 -0.19 31.07 13.40
CA ALA A 22 -1.32 31.60 12.70
C ALA A 22 -2.21 30.44 12.21
N THR A 23 -3.48 30.50 12.60
CA THR A 23 -4.46 29.45 12.35
C THR A 23 -4.64 29.28 10.84
N ALA A 24 -4.63 28.04 10.34
CA ALA A 24 -4.83 27.76 8.92
C ALA A 24 -6.19 28.30 8.41
N ARG A 25 -6.20 28.74 7.14
CA ARG A 25 -7.33 29.38 6.47
C ARG A 25 -7.45 28.90 5.02
N PRO A 26 -8.66 28.77 4.48
CA PRO A 26 -8.87 28.47 3.07
C PRO A 26 -9.00 29.74 2.22
N TRP A 27 -8.54 29.70 0.97
CA TRP A 27 -8.89 30.66 -0.08
C TRP A 27 -9.41 29.89 -1.28
N VAL A 28 -10.65 30.16 -1.67
CA VAL A 28 -11.37 29.41 -2.70
C VAL A 28 -11.34 30.17 -4.00
N LEU A 29 -10.93 29.50 -5.08
CA LEU A 29 -10.84 30.07 -6.42
C LEU A 29 -11.54 29.14 -7.42
N SER A 30 -12.23 29.72 -8.41
CA SER A 30 -12.80 28.94 -9.51
C SER A 30 -12.75 29.69 -10.85
N GLY A 31 -12.67 28.95 -11.95
CA GLY A 31 -12.53 29.48 -13.30
C GLY A 31 -13.15 28.58 -14.36
N GLY A 32 -13.47 29.14 -15.54
CA GLY A 32 -14.07 28.38 -16.64
C GLY A 32 -13.11 27.33 -17.22
N GLY A 33 -11.81 27.60 -17.11
CA GLY A 33 -10.71 26.73 -17.49
C GLY A 33 -9.55 26.87 -16.50
N PRO A 34 -8.54 25.99 -16.56
CA PRO A 34 -7.36 26.11 -15.71
C PRO A 34 -6.59 27.39 -16.03
N GLY A 35 -6.55 27.82 -17.30
CA GLY A 35 -5.97 29.12 -17.68
C GLY A 35 -6.65 30.32 -17.00
N GLY A 36 -7.98 30.26 -16.83
CA GLY A 36 -8.75 31.30 -16.14
C GLY A 36 -8.45 31.37 -14.65
N VAL A 37 -8.33 30.22 -13.97
CA VAL A 37 -7.93 30.17 -12.56
C VAL A 37 -6.52 30.75 -12.37
N ARG A 38 -5.56 30.38 -13.23
CA ARG A 38 -4.19 30.90 -13.18
C ARG A 38 -4.12 32.40 -13.48
N ALA A 39 -4.88 32.87 -14.48
CA ALA A 39 -4.93 34.29 -14.83
C ALA A 39 -5.47 35.11 -13.66
N GLY A 40 -6.56 34.67 -13.03
CA GLY A 40 -7.09 35.33 -11.85
C GLY A 40 -6.17 35.24 -10.64
N ALA A 41 -5.44 34.14 -10.47
CA ALA A 41 -4.40 34.04 -9.44
C ALA A 41 -3.25 35.05 -9.67
N ARG A 42 -2.80 35.25 -10.93
CA ARG A 42 -1.81 36.27 -11.29
C ARG A 42 -2.31 37.69 -11.02
N GLU A 43 -3.57 37.96 -11.35
CA GLU A 43 -4.18 39.26 -11.10
C GLU A 43 -4.38 39.52 -9.60
N LEU A 44 -4.79 38.50 -8.84
CA LEU A 44 -4.89 38.57 -7.38
C LEU A 44 -3.52 38.84 -6.75
N ARG A 45 -2.46 38.16 -7.20
CA ARG A 45 -1.09 38.43 -6.76
C ARG A 45 -0.70 39.89 -7.02
N ALA A 46 -0.95 40.40 -8.23
CA ALA A 46 -0.67 41.79 -8.58
C ALA A 46 -1.49 42.80 -7.75
N LEU A 47 -2.72 42.46 -7.35
CA LEU A 47 -3.53 43.27 -6.44
C LEU A 47 -2.93 43.30 -5.02
N LEU A 48 -2.49 42.16 -4.50
CA LEU A 48 -1.85 42.06 -3.19
C LEU A 48 -0.55 42.88 -3.14
N ASP A 49 0.25 42.86 -4.21
CA ASP A 49 1.47 43.67 -4.32
C ASP A 49 1.18 45.18 -4.28
N ARG A 50 0.07 45.63 -4.89
CA ARG A 50 -0.38 47.03 -4.85
C ARG A 50 -1.02 47.43 -3.52
N HIS A 51 -1.48 46.46 -2.74
CA HIS A 51 -2.21 46.68 -1.50
C HIS A 51 -1.61 45.83 -0.35
N PRO A 52 -0.37 46.10 0.09
CA PRO A 52 0.32 45.29 1.10
C PRO A 52 -0.41 45.28 2.47
N GLY A 53 -1.26 46.28 2.73
CA GLY A 53 -2.10 46.34 3.94
C GLY A 53 -3.37 45.49 3.92
N TRP A 54 -3.66 44.75 2.83
CA TRP A 54 -4.79 43.84 2.80
C TRP A 54 -4.49 42.58 3.58
N GLU A 55 -5.28 42.30 4.62
CA GLU A 55 -5.14 41.10 5.41
C GLU A 55 -5.64 39.85 4.66
N PRO A 56 -4.92 38.72 4.72
CA PRO A 56 -5.29 37.49 4.00
C PRO A 56 -6.74 37.03 4.28
N ASP A 57 -7.21 37.14 5.52
CA ASP A 57 -8.59 36.78 5.89
C ASP A 57 -9.63 37.66 5.19
N ALA A 58 -9.35 38.96 5.04
CA ALA A 58 -10.24 39.88 4.33
C ALA A 58 -10.27 39.59 2.82
N VAL A 59 -9.14 39.14 2.26
CA VAL A 59 -9.05 38.67 0.87
C VAL A 59 -9.86 37.39 0.67
N GLY A 60 -9.76 36.42 1.57
CA GLY A 60 -10.56 35.18 1.53
C GLY A 60 -12.06 35.47 1.54
N ARG A 61 -12.51 36.35 2.45
CA ARG A 61 -13.92 36.80 2.48
C ARG A 61 -14.34 37.57 1.23
N ALA A 62 -13.46 38.38 0.64
CA ALA A 62 -13.75 39.08 -0.59
C ALA A 62 -13.86 38.12 -1.79
N LEU A 63 -13.06 37.05 -1.84
CA LEU A 63 -13.16 36.01 -2.87
C LEU A 63 -14.52 35.31 -2.83
N LEU A 64 -15.07 35.04 -1.64
CA LEU A 64 -16.41 34.47 -1.50
C LEU A 64 -17.52 35.39 -2.04
N ARG A 65 -17.30 36.71 -2.08
CA ARG A 65 -18.26 37.69 -2.62
C ARG A 65 -18.17 37.87 -4.12
N LEU A 66 -17.13 37.36 -4.77
CA LEU A 66 -17.03 37.30 -6.23
C LEU A 66 -17.94 36.21 -6.84
N ASP A 67 -18.89 35.72 -6.05
CA ASP A 67 -19.75 34.57 -6.25
C ASP A 67 -20.27 34.44 -7.69
N VAL A 68 -19.62 33.56 -8.44
CA VAL A 68 -20.15 32.92 -9.63
C VAL A 68 -20.76 31.60 -9.16
N SER A 69 -21.93 31.69 -8.54
CA SER A 69 -22.76 30.52 -8.25
C SER A 69 -23.56 30.16 -9.50
N PRO A 70 -23.48 28.92 -10.03
CA PRO A 70 -22.73 27.78 -9.49
C PRO A 70 -21.22 27.85 -9.78
N PRO A 71 -20.36 27.31 -8.89
CA PRO A 71 -18.91 27.38 -9.04
C PRO A 71 -18.45 26.80 -10.36
N ARG A 72 -17.54 27.52 -11.02
CA ARG A 72 -17.02 27.15 -12.34
C ARG A 72 -16.25 25.81 -12.29
N PRO A 73 -16.14 25.07 -13.40
CA PRO A 73 -15.68 23.69 -13.39
C PRO A 73 -14.23 23.49 -12.93
N HIS A 74 -13.33 24.46 -13.11
CA HIS A 74 -11.98 24.33 -12.57
C HIS A 74 -11.91 25.01 -11.21
N ARG A 75 -11.59 24.23 -10.18
CA ARG A 75 -11.65 24.62 -8.77
C ARG A 75 -10.27 24.53 -8.15
N ALA A 76 -9.92 25.50 -7.32
CA ALA A 76 -8.71 25.49 -6.52
C ALA A 76 -8.98 25.99 -5.09
N VAL A 77 -8.28 25.42 -4.13
CA VAL A 77 -8.30 25.84 -2.72
C VAL A 77 -6.87 25.96 -2.23
N LEU A 78 -6.55 27.08 -1.59
CA LEU A 78 -5.28 27.30 -0.89
C LEU A 78 -5.52 27.20 0.61
N VAL A 79 -4.76 26.36 1.32
CA VAL A 79 -4.81 26.23 2.77
C VAL A 79 -3.49 26.67 3.38
N ALA A 80 -3.49 27.86 4.00
CA ALA A 80 -2.28 28.49 4.54
C ALA A 80 -2.52 29.08 5.93
N GLY A 81 -1.49 29.08 6.77
CA GLY A 81 -1.45 29.61 8.12
C GLY A 81 -0.81 30.98 8.20
N GLY A 82 -0.96 31.83 7.18
CA GLY A 82 -0.41 33.18 7.21
C GLY A 82 -0.17 33.78 5.82
N ARG A 83 0.25 35.04 5.80
CA ARG A 83 0.46 35.82 4.57
C ARG A 83 1.53 35.22 3.66
N GLU A 84 2.65 34.75 4.24
CA GLU A 84 3.77 34.19 3.47
C GLU A 84 3.40 32.87 2.79
N GLU A 85 2.83 31.93 3.54
CA GLU A 85 2.35 30.65 2.99
C GLU A 85 1.23 30.86 1.95
N PHE A 86 0.31 31.81 2.19
CA PHE A 86 -0.73 32.17 1.23
C PHE A 86 -0.12 32.74 -0.06
N ALA A 87 0.85 33.65 0.04
CA ALA A 87 1.53 34.23 -1.11
C ALA A 87 2.30 33.16 -1.91
N ALA A 88 2.96 32.22 -1.23
CA ALA A 88 3.65 31.10 -1.87
C ALA A 88 2.68 30.17 -2.62
N ALA A 89 1.57 29.79 -1.98
CA ALA A 89 0.53 28.96 -2.60
C ALA A 89 -0.15 29.66 -3.77
N LEU A 90 -0.41 30.97 -3.66
CA LEU A 90 -0.98 31.78 -4.73
C LEU A 90 -0.01 31.94 -5.90
N ALA A 91 1.28 32.14 -5.64
CA ALA A 91 2.30 32.22 -6.68
C ALA A 91 2.40 30.90 -7.45
N ALA A 92 2.37 29.77 -6.75
CA ALA A 92 2.36 28.45 -7.38
C ALA A 92 1.12 28.22 -8.26
N LEU A 93 -0.06 28.66 -7.81
CA LEU A 93 -1.27 28.61 -8.65
C LEU A 93 -1.15 29.54 -9.87
N ALA A 94 -0.62 30.74 -9.69
CA ALA A 94 -0.50 31.78 -10.70
C ALA A 94 0.48 31.44 -11.84
N ASP A 95 1.63 30.89 -11.48
CA ASP A 95 2.73 30.61 -12.40
C ASP A 95 2.56 29.27 -13.14
N GLY A 96 1.55 28.47 -12.77
CA GLY A 96 1.35 27.12 -13.28
C GLY A 96 2.17 26.09 -12.51
N PRO A 97 2.12 24.79 -12.88
CA PRO A 97 2.88 23.77 -12.16
C PRO A 97 4.37 24.13 -12.18
N SER A 98 4.87 24.70 -11.08
CA SER A 98 6.27 24.58 -10.70
C SER A 98 6.50 23.11 -10.39
N ASP A 99 7.71 22.58 -10.55
CA ASP A 99 8.06 21.19 -10.23
C ASP A 99 8.07 20.88 -8.72
N ALA A 100 7.51 21.75 -7.85
CA ALA A 100 7.24 21.50 -6.43
C ALA A 100 5.74 21.30 -6.09
N ARG A 101 5.40 20.43 -5.13
CA ARG A 101 4.00 20.25 -4.66
C ARG A 101 3.86 21.28 -3.54
N VAL A 102 3.08 22.33 -3.73
CA VAL A 102 2.99 23.37 -2.69
C VAL A 102 2.02 22.89 -1.62
N PRO A 103 2.47 22.71 -0.36
CA PRO A 103 1.59 22.29 0.73
C PRO A 103 0.38 23.22 0.83
N GLY A 104 -0.82 22.64 0.91
CA GLY A 104 -2.07 23.38 1.01
C GLY A 104 -2.67 23.87 -0.33
N LEU A 105 -2.00 23.72 -1.48
CA LEU A 105 -2.62 23.95 -2.80
C LEU A 105 -3.36 22.69 -3.27
N ILE A 106 -4.66 22.82 -3.51
CA ILE A 106 -5.56 21.75 -3.95
C ILE A 106 -6.22 22.21 -5.24
N GLU A 107 -6.07 21.46 -6.33
CA GLU A 107 -6.67 21.77 -7.63
C GLU A 107 -7.45 20.57 -8.16
N GLY A 108 -8.57 20.81 -8.84
CA GLY A 108 -9.30 19.76 -9.51
C GLY A 108 -10.43 20.26 -10.38
N ARG A 109 -11.07 19.31 -11.05
CA ARG A 109 -12.22 19.51 -11.90
C ARG A 109 -13.18 18.36 -11.63
N PRO A 110 -14.43 18.61 -11.23
CA PRO A 110 -15.42 17.54 -11.10
C PRO A 110 -15.73 17.00 -12.51
N GLU A 111 -15.61 15.68 -12.68
CA GLU A 111 -16.04 15.00 -13.92
C GLU A 111 -17.57 14.95 -14.01
N ALA A 112 -18.24 14.84 -12.86
CA ALA A 112 -19.66 15.04 -12.65
C ALA A 112 -19.87 15.54 -11.21
N ALA A 113 -20.87 16.40 -10.97
CA ALA A 113 -21.25 16.70 -9.59
C ALA A 113 -21.81 15.41 -8.96
N PRO A 114 -21.35 14.99 -7.78
CA PRO A 114 -22.00 13.89 -7.08
C PRO A 114 -23.47 14.25 -6.88
N ALA A 115 -24.38 13.38 -7.30
CA ALA A 115 -25.81 13.59 -7.09
C ALA A 115 -26.08 13.47 -5.57
N GLY A 116 -26.27 14.62 -4.92
CA GLY A 116 -26.47 14.72 -3.47
C GLY A 116 -25.17 14.87 -2.66
N GLY A 117 -25.31 14.95 -1.33
CA GLY A 117 -24.19 15.01 -0.39
C GLY A 117 -23.39 13.70 -0.31
N PRO A 118 -22.23 13.70 0.39
CA PRO A 118 -21.42 12.50 0.56
C PRO A 118 -22.08 11.46 1.46
N VAL A 119 -21.63 10.21 1.35
CA VAL A 119 -21.88 9.19 2.38
C VAL A 119 -20.84 9.39 3.48
N PHE A 120 -21.30 9.59 4.71
CA PHE A 120 -20.41 9.59 5.87
C PHE A 120 -20.18 8.16 6.33
N VAL A 121 -18.91 7.76 6.34
CA VAL A 121 -18.46 6.41 6.66
C VAL A 121 -17.74 6.41 8.01
N PHE A 122 -18.23 5.61 8.94
CA PHE A 122 -17.73 5.57 10.32
C PHE A 122 -17.01 4.25 10.59
N PRO A 123 -15.67 4.27 10.81
CA PRO A 123 -14.92 3.06 11.10
C PRO A 123 -15.16 2.51 12.51
N GLY A 124 -14.65 1.30 12.76
CA GLY A 124 -14.54 0.74 14.10
C GLY A 124 -13.26 1.21 14.82
N GLN A 125 -12.76 0.36 15.73
CA GLN A 125 -11.50 0.59 16.44
C GLN A 125 -10.27 0.46 15.52
N GLY A 126 -9.21 1.23 15.78
CA GLY A 126 -7.98 1.28 14.97
C GLY A 126 -7.47 2.70 14.64
N PRO A 127 -8.36 3.67 14.32
CA PRO A 127 -7.96 5.03 13.98
C PRO A 127 -7.33 5.86 15.11
N GLN A 128 -7.44 5.45 16.37
CA GLN A 128 -7.10 6.26 17.53
C GLN A 128 -5.59 6.57 17.63
N TRP A 129 -5.28 7.75 18.17
CA TRP A 129 -3.93 8.17 18.53
C TRP A 129 -3.96 9.23 19.65
N PRO A 130 -2.95 9.30 20.53
CA PRO A 130 -2.90 10.27 21.63
C PRO A 130 -2.93 11.71 21.14
N GLY A 131 -3.81 12.55 21.71
CA GLY A 131 -3.91 13.97 21.35
C GLY A 131 -4.67 14.26 20.06
N MET A 132 -5.36 13.28 19.47
CA MET A 132 -6.04 13.41 18.18
C MET A 132 -7.10 14.51 18.09
N ALA A 133 -7.65 14.95 19.22
CA ALA A 133 -8.64 16.01 19.28
C ALA A 133 -8.08 17.37 19.75
N ARG A 134 -6.81 17.44 20.15
CA ARG A 134 -6.24 18.58 20.89
C ARG A 134 -6.42 19.92 20.17
N GLU A 135 -6.04 19.98 18.90
CA GLU A 135 -6.10 21.21 18.12
C GLU A 135 -7.53 21.61 17.75
N LEU A 136 -8.38 20.65 17.34
CA LEU A 136 -9.77 20.94 17.00
C LEU A 136 -10.61 21.35 18.21
N MET A 137 -10.34 20.80 19.40
CA MET A 137 -10.95 21.26 20.65
C MET A 137 -10.66 22.75 20.92
N ALA A 138 -9.45 23.21 20.60
CA ALA A 138 -9.04 24.58 20.80
C ALA A 138 -9.54 25.55 19.70
N THR A 139 -9.76 25.05 18.48
CA THR A 139 -9.95 25.90 17.29
C THR A 139 -11.33 25.82 16.66
N SER A 140 -12.13 24.80 16.96
CA SER A 140 -13.46 24.59 16.36
C SER A 140 -14.56 24.50 17.43
N PRO A 141 -15.41 25.54 17.55
CA PRO A 141 -16.55 25.51 18.47
C PRO A 141 -17.51 24.35 18.18
N ALA A 142 -17.81 24.06 16.91
CA ALA A 142 -18.71 22.97 16.54
C ALA A 142 -18.20 21.59 16.98
N PHE A 143 -16.88 21.35 16.83
CA PHE A 143 -16.24 20.12 17.31
C PHE A 143 -16.25 20.07 18.84
N ALA A 144 -15.83 21.15 19.50
CA ALA A 144 -15.73 21.21 20.96
C ALA A 144 -17.09 21.12 21.66
N ASP A 145 -18.14 21.76 21.13
CA ASP A 145 -19.51 21.66 21.63
C ASP A 145 -20.03 20.24 21.51
N ARG A 146 -19.74 19.56 20.39
CA ARG A 146 -20.16 18.17 20.22
C ARG A 146 -19.39 17.22 21.15
N MET A 147 -18.09 17.42 21.35
CA MET A 147 -17.31 16.65 22.32
C MET A 147 -17.85 16.83 23.74
N ARG A 148 -18.15 18.06 24.17
CA ARG A 148 -18.79 18.34 25.47
C ARG A 148 -20.16 17.67 25.61
N ALA A 149 -20.99 17.74 24.57
CA ALA A 149 -22.27 17.05 24.57
C ALA A 149 -22.13 15.52 24.66
N CYS A 150 -21.04 14.95 24.14
CA CYS A 150 -20.73 13.54 24.33
C CYS A 150 -20.35 13.25 25.78
N ASP A 151 -19.49 14.07 26.40
CA ASP A 151 -19.16 13.92 27.82
C ASP A 151 -20.41 14.00 28.72
N ASP A 152 -21.31 14.95 28.47
CA ASP A 152 -22.60 15.04 29.18
C ASP A 152 -23.45 13.77 28.99
N ALA A 153 -23.43 13.19 27.79
CA ALA A 153 -24.14 11.96 27.47
C ALA A 153 -23.50 10.71 28.10
N PHE A 154 -22.17 10.71 28.28
CA PHE A 154 -21.42 9.63 28.91
C PHE A 154 -21.35 9.71 30.43
N ALA A 155 -21.60 10.87 31.03
CA ALA A 155 -21.54 11.10 32.48
C ALA A 155 -22.30 10.07 33.34
N PRO A 156 -23.44 9.48 32.91
CA PRO A 156 -24.10 8.41 33.67
C PRO A 156 -23.35 7.07 33.68
N PHE A 157 -22.37 6.87 32.80
CA PHE A 157 -21.70 5.59 32.54
C PHE A 157 -20.19 5.61 32.79
N LEU A 158 -19.56 6.78 32.65
CA LEU A 158 -18.11 6.99 32.79
C LEU A 158 -17.83 7.98 33.93
N ASP A 159 -16.75 7.75 34.67
CA ASP A 159 -16.22 8.63 35.72
C ASP A 159 -15.05 9.50 35.23
N TRP A 160 -14.78 9.50 33.92
CA TRP A 160 -13.74 10.26 33.23
C TRP A 160 -14.29 10.91 31.95
N SER A 161 -13.59 11.93 31.44
CA SER A 161 -13.98 12.69 30.24
C SER A 161 -13.39 12.10 28.96
N THR A 162 -14.26 11.88 27.95
CA THR A 162 -13.82 11.45 26.62
C THR A 162 -13.06 12.56 25.88
N ALA A 163 -13.36 13.83 26.16
CA ALA A 163 -12.58 14.96 25.66
C ALA A 163 -11.16 15.01 26.24
N ASP A 164 -11.01 14.84 27.55
CA ASP A 164 -9.70 14.83 28.20
C ASP A 164 -8.83 13.68 27.66
N ALA A 165 -9.39 12.47 27.52
CA ALA A 165 -8.70 11.33 26.92
C ALA A 165 -8.35 11.56 25.43
N ALA A 166 -9.24 12.17 24.65
CA ALA A 166 -8.98 12.47 23.23
C ALA A 166 -7.88 13.54 23.03
N THR A 167 -7.71 14.44 24.00
CA THR A 167 -6.68 15.48 23.98
C THR A 167 -5.38 15.08 24.69
N ASP A 168 -5.37 13.88 25.29
CA ASP A 168 -4.25 13.36 26.08
C ASP A 168 -3.89 14.36 27.19
N ALA A 169 -4.89 14.74 27.98
CA ALA A 169 -4.77 15.65 29.10
C ALA A 169 -4.21 14.94 30.35
N ASP A 170 -3.54 15.71 31.22
CA ASP A 170 -2.99 15.18 32.47
C ASP A 170 -4.08 14.57 33.36
N GLY A 171 -3.89 13.30 33.74
CA GLY A 171 -4.84 12.55 34.57
C GLY A 171 -5.96 11.84 33.80
N ALA A 172 -6.02 11.99 32.47
CA ALA A 172 -6.92 11.20 31.63
C ALA A 172 -6.46 9.73 31.54
N PRO A 173 -7.40 8.77 31.36
CA PRO A 173 -7.02 7.38 31.15
C PRO A 173 -6.24 7.23 29.83
N PRO A 174 -5.24 6.32 29.78
CA PRO A 174 -4.52 6.06 28.54
C PRO A 174 -5.48 5.48 27.48
N LEU A 175 -5.26 5.81 26.20
CA LEU A 175 -6.02 5.26 25.07
C LEU A 175 -5.68 3.77 24.81
N ALA A 176 -6.01 2.92 25.77
CA ALA A 176 -5.82 1.49 25.75
C ALA A 176 -7.07 0.79 26.32
N GLY A 177 -7.37 -0.41 25.81
CA GLY A 177 -8.58 -1.14 26.20
C GLY A 177 -9.83 -0.65 25.47
N ALA A 178 -10.77 -1.57 25.23
CA ALA A 178 -12.00 -1.28 24.50
C ALA A 178 -12.90 -0.26 25.24
N ASP A 179 -12.95 -0.35 26.56
CA ASP A 179 -13.75 0.49 27.45
C ASP A 179 -13.36 1.96 27.44
N VAL A 180 -12.10 2.30 27.13
CA VAL A 180 -11.65 3.69 26.92
C VAL A 180 -11.65 4.07 25.45
N VAL A 181 -11.08 3.22 24.58
CA VAL A 181 -10.88 3.57 23.17
C VAL A 181 -12.21 3.76 22.43
N GLN A 182 -13.21 2.92 22.68
CA GLN A 182 -14.47 2.98 21.93
C GLN A 182 -15.33 4.21 22.26
N PRO A 183 -15.54 4.61 23.53
CA PRO A 183 -16.19 5.88 23.84
C PRO A 183 -15.49 7.09 23.24
N VAL A 184 -14.15 7.14 23.34
CA VAL A 184 -13.36 8.25 22.78
C VAL A 184 -13.51 8.33 21.26
N LEU A 185 -13.38 7.20 20.55
CA LEU A 185 -13.56 7.17 19.11
C LEU A 185 -14.97 7.58 18.70
N PHE A 186 -16.01 7.09 19.39
CA PHE A 186 -17.38 7.52 19.15
C PHE A 186 -17.53 9.04 19.29
N SER A 187 -17.05 9.63 20.40
CA SER A 187 -17.09 11.08 20.63
C SER A 187 -16.40 11.87 19.53
N VAL A 188 -15.19 11.43 19.12
CA VAL A 188 -14.44 12.09 18.05
C VAL A 188 -15.17 11.97 16.71
N MET A 189 -15.68 10.79 16.35
CA MET A 189 -16.39 10.57 15.09
C MET A 189 -17.66 11.43 14.96
N VAL A 190 -18.51 11.48 15.99
CA VAL A 190 -19.72 12.33 15.93
C VAL A 190 -19.38 13.83 15.96
N SER A 191 -18.25 14.20 16.58
CA SER A 191 -17.74 15.57 16.60
C SER A 191 -17.14 16.01 15.27
N LEU A 192 -16.46 15.09 14.56
CA LEU A 192 -16.02 15.32 13.18
C LEU A 192 -17.22 15.44 12.23
N ALA A 193 -18.27 14.62 12.42
CA ALA A 193 -19.50 14.78 11.64
C ALA A 193 -20.13 16.16 11.86
N ALA A 194 -20.23 16.62 13.11
CA ALA A 194 -20.73 17.95 13.43
C ALA A 194 -19.86 19.08 12.82
N LEU A 195 -18.54 18.88 12.76
CA LEU A 195 -17.61 19.81 12.12
C LEU A 195 -17.83 19.89 10.59
N TRP A 196 -18.03 18.75 9.92
CA TRP A 196 -18.41 18.74 8.50
C TRP A 196 -19.76 19.41 8.25
N GLU A 197 -20.77 19.14 9.09
CA GLU A 197 -22.09 19.77 8.97
C GLU A 197 -22.03 21.28 9.20
N ALA A 198 -21.19 21.75 10.14
CA ALA A 198 -20.95 23.17 10.39
C ALA A 198 -20.27 23.86 9.19
N ALA A 199 -19.50 23.12 8.40
CA ALA A 199 -18.95 23.57 7.11
C ALA A 199 -19.94 23.42 5.94
N GLY A 200 -21.23 23.19 6.22
CA GLY A 200 -22.29 23.07 5.21
C GLY A 200 -22.37 21.71 4.50
N VAL A 201 -21.48 20.77 4.81
CA VAL A 201 -21.45 19.45 4.17
C VAL A 201 -22.32 18.49 4.96
N ARG A 202 -23.54 18.27 4.47
CA ARG A 202 -24.49 17.32 5.07
C ARG A 202 -24.39 15.95 4.39
N PRO A 203 -24.40 14.84 5.15
CA PRO A 203 -24.41 13.51 4.56
C PRO A 203 -25.72 13.24 3.81
N ALA A 204 -25.63 12.63 2.63
CA ALA A 204 -26.79 12.07 1.93
C ALA A 204 -27.15 10.68 2.43
N ALA A 205 -26.21 9.98 3.05
CA ALA A 205 -26.38 8.69 3.69
C ALA A 205 -25.29 8.47 4.73
N VAL A 206 -25.48 7.46 5.58
CA VAL A 206 -24.46 7.01 6.53
C VAL A 206 -24.15 5.52 6.35
N LEU A 207 -22.92 5.15 6.64
CA LEU A 207 -22.47 3.76 6.66
C LEU A 207 -21.54 3.57 7.86
N GLY A 208 -21.74 2.51 8.64
CA GLY A 208 -20.88 2.22 9.79
C GLY A 208 -20.22 0.85 9.71
N HIS A 209 -19.07 0.72 10.36
CA HIS A 209 -18.33 -0.54 10.51
C HIS A 209 -18.22 -0.90 12.00
N SER A 210 -18.86 -2.00 12.43
CA SER A 210 -18.88 -2.42 13.84
C SER A 210 -19.36 -1.28 14.76
N LEU A 211 -18.59 -0.89 15.78
CA LEU A 211 -18.82 0.28 16.63
C LEU A 211 -19.20 1.56 15.85
N GLY A 212 -18.61 1.76 14.67
CA GLY A 212 -18.91 2.91 13.81
C GLY A 212 -20.39 3.02 13.42
N GLU A 213 -21.14 1.92 13.43
CA GLU A 213 -22.60 1.97 13.23
C GLU A 213 -23.34 2.74 14.33
N VAL A 214 -22.82 2.78 15.56
CA VAL A 214 -23.43 3.58 16.64
C VAL A 214 -23.29 5.07 16.35
N ALA A 215 -22.12 5.50 15.85
CA ALA A 215 -21.91 6.88 15.40
C ALA A 215 -22.79 7.21 14.19
N ALA A 216 -22.88 6.30 13.21
CA ALA A 216 -23.77 6.43 12.06
C ALA A 216 -25.25 6.55 12.50
N ALA A 217 -25.68 5.80 13.51
CA ALA A 217 -27.04 5.82 14.04
C ALA A 217 -27.37 7.16 14.73
N CYS A 218 -26.41 7.75 15.45
CA CYS A 218 -26.56 9.08 16.03
C CYS A 218 -26.65 10.16 14.94
N VAL A 219 -25.80 10.09 13.91
CA VAL A 219 -25.76 11.07 12.81
C VAL A 219 -27.01 10.98 11.92
N SER A 220 -27.54 9.78 11.69
CA SER A 220 -28.84 9.61 10.99
C SER A 220 -30.05 10.01 11.84
N GLY A 221 -29.86 10.23 13.14
CA GLY A 221 -30.93 10.53 14.09
C GLY A 221 -31.74 9.30 14.53
N ALA A 222 -31.29 8.10 14.20
CA ALA A 222 -31.91 6.85 14.65
C ALA A 222 -31.67 6.60 16.15
N LEU A 223 -30.54 7.06 16.69
CA LEU A 223 -30.28 7.12 18.13
C LEU A 223 -30.10 8.58 18.59
N SER A 224 -30.52 8.86 19.81
CA SER A 224 -30.09 10.09 20.50
C SER A 224 -28.62 9.97 20.92
N LEU A 225 -27.96 11.10 21.20
CA LEU A 225 -26.57 11.05 21.69
C LEU A 225 -26.46 10.29 23.03
N ALA A 226 -27.46 10.43 23.91
CA ALA A 226 -27.53 9.69 25.17
C ALA A 226 -27.70 8.18 24.97
N ASP A 227 -28.54 7.78 24.01
CA ASP A 227 -28.70 6.36 23.66
C ASP A 227 -27.44 5.80 22.99
N GLY A 228 -26.79 6.56 22.11
CA GLY A 228 -25.50 6.20 21.53
C GLY A 228 -24.42 6.02 22.59
N ALA A 229 -24.31 6.97 23.52
CA ALA A 229 -23.38 6.89 24.65
C ALA A 229 -23.67 5.67 25.55
N ARG A 230 -24.95 5.38 25.83
CA ARG A 230 -25.37 4.16 26.54
C ARG A 230 -24.91 2.90 25.81
N VAL A 231 -25.15 2.80 24.50
CA VAL A 231 -24.72 1.64 23.70
C VAL A 231 -23.22 1.48 23.82
N VAL A 232 -22.45 2.51 23.48
CA VAL A 232 -20.99 2.42 23.44
C VAL A 232 -20.39 2.11 24.81
N ALA A 233 -20.82 2.80 25.87
CA ALA A 233 -20.24 2.60 27.21
C ALA A 233 -20.56 1.22 27.81
N LEU A 234 -21.80 0.75 27.67
CA LEU A 234 -22.19 -0.55 28.24
C LEU A 234 -21.64 -1.72 27.42
N TRP A 235 -21.65 -1.58 26.09
CA TRP A 235 -20.99 -2.50 25.17
C TRP A 235 -19.50 -2.63 25.47
N SER A 236 -18.78 -1.51 25.49
CA SER A 236 -17.32 -1.51 25.60
C SER A 236 -16.86 -2.04 26.95
N ARG A 237 -17.57 -1.68 28.02
CA ARG A 237 -17.36 -2.22 29.38
C ARG A 237 -17.61 -3.72 29.43
N ALA A 238 -18.67 -4.21 28.79
CA ALA A 238 -18.94 -5.64 28.72
C ALA A 238 -17.84 -6.38 27.94
N GLN A 239 -17.41 -5.85 26.79
CA GLN A 239 -16.31 -6.40 25.99
C GLN A 239 -14.98 -6.44 26.77
N ALA A 240 -14.67 -5.42 27.57
CA ALA A 240 -13.45 -5.38 28.36
C ALA A 240 -13.33 -6.57 29.34
N THR A 241 -14.44 -7.17 29.79
CA THR A 241 -14.43 -8.39 30.62
C THR A 241 -13.90 -9.64 29.91
N LEU A 242 -13.80 -9.58 28.58
CA LEU A 242 -13.33 -10.65 27.70
C LEU A 242 -11.91 -10.40 27.16
N ALA A 243 -11.26 -9.31 27.58
CA ALA A 243 -9.91 -8.98 27.15
C ALA A 243 -8.94 -10.14 27.41
N GLY A 244 -8.10 -10.45 26.42
CA GLY A 244 -7.11 -11.52 26.46
C GLY A 244 -7.67 -12.94 26.30
N ARG A 245 -8.99 -13.12 26.09
CA ARG A 245 -9.59 -14.45 25.88
C ARG A 245 -9.59 -14.93 24.43
N GLY A 246 -9.32 -14.03 23.49
CA GLY A 246 -9.31 -14.34 22.07
C GLY A 246 -8.66 -13.23 21.25
N GLU A 247 -8.42 -13.53 19.98
CA GLU A 247 -7.61 -12.71 19.09
C GLU A 247 -8.31 -12.51 17.75
N MET A 248 -7.87 -11.48 17.01
CA MET A 248 -8.34 -11.21 15.64
C MET A 248 -7.17 -11.20 14.66
N VAL A 249 -7.37 -11.80 13.48
CA VAL A 249 -6.35 -11.92 12.43
C VAL A 249 -6.86 -11.29 11.15
N SER A 250 -6.16 -10.28 10.65
CA SER A 250 -6.40 -9.72 9.31
C SER A 250 -5.70 -10.60 8.28
N VAL A 251 -6.44 -11.03 7.25
CA VAL A 251 -5.99 -11.96 6.21
C VAL A 251 -6.26 -11.36 4.83
N LEU A 252 -5.25 -11.38 3.95
CA LEU A 252 -5.39 -10.96 2.56
C LEU A 252 -5.95 -12.08 1.67
N LEU A 253 -7.16 -12.55 2.00
CA LEU A 253 -7.93 -13.51 1.20
C LEU A 253 -9.41 -13.13 1.13
N PRO A 254 -10.14 -13.60 0.10
CA PRO A 254 -11.59 -13.54 0.07
C PRO A 254 -12.22 -14.34 1.22
N ALA A 255 -13.38 -13.90 1.69
CA ALA A 255 -14.05 -14.50 2.85
C ALA A 255 -14.54 -15.93 2.60
N GLU A 256 -14.92 -16.27 1.37
CA GLU A 256 -15.54 -17.57 1.05
C GLU A 256 -14.56 -18.76 1.11
N PRO A 257 -13.37 -18.72 0.47
CA PRO A 257 -12.33 -19.72 0.70
C PRO A 257 -11.92 -19.82 2.18
N LEU A 258 -11.85 -18.68 2.87
CA LEU A 258 -11.47 -18.65 4.27
C LEU A 258 -12.52 -19.33 5.15
N ARG A 259 -13.83 -19.10 4.91
CA ARG A 259 -14.91 -19.82 5.59
C ARG A 259 -14.81 -21.34 5.44
N ALA A 260 -14.49 -21.82 4.23
CA ALA A 260 -14.35 -23.25 3.98
C ALA A 260 -13.22 -23.85 4.81
N ARG A 261 -12.05 -23.20 4.80
CA ARG A 261 -10.88 -23.56 5.62
C ARG A 261 -11.19 -23.55 7.13
N LEU A 262 -11.84 -22.49 7.61
CA LEU A 262 -12.19 -22.38 9.03
C LEU A 262 -13.14 -23.50 9.45
N ALA A 263 -14.16 -23.80 8.64
CA ALA A 263 -15.10 -24.88 8.93
C ALA A 263 -14.41 -26.26 8.99
N GLU A 264 -13.43 -26.50 8.11
CA GLU A 264 -12.71 -27.77 8.03
C GLU A 264 -11.72 -27.97 9.18
N HIS A 265 -10.87 -26.98 9.47
CA HIS A 265 -9.73 -27.15 10.37
C HIS A 265 -9.94 -26.55 11.77
N TYR A 266 -10.75 -25.49 11.88
CA TYR A 266 -10.91 -24.70 13.10
C TYR A 266 -12.30 -24.82 13.73
N ARG A 267 -13.28 -25.31 12.96
CA ARG A 267 -14.69 -25.48 13.36
C ARG A 267 -15.26 -24.19 13.95
N ASP A 268 -15.61 -24.20 15.24
CA ASP A 268 -16.21 -23.10 15.98
C ASP A 268 -15.19 -22.22 16.72
N ARG A 269 -13.90 -22.61 16.75
CA ARG A 269 -12.82 -21.85 17.41
C ARG A 269 -12.50 -20.55 16.69
N LEU A 270 -12.72 -20.45 15.38
CA LEU A 270 -12.49 -19.26 14.56
C LEU A 270 -13.64 -19.02 13.59
N VAL A 271 -14.02 -17.76 13.43
CA VAL A 271 -15.06 -17.34 12.48
C VAL A 271 -14.63 -16.11 11.68
N VAL A 272 -15.22 -15.92 10.50
CA VAL A 272 -15.07 -14.65 9.76
C VAL A 272 -15.83 -13.56 10.50
N ALA A 273 -15.08 -12.61 11.05
CA ALA A 273 -15.58 -11.46 11.79
C ALA A 273 -15.88 -10.26 10.88
N VAL A 274 -15.06 -10.01 9.86
CA VAL A 274 -15.17 -8.82 9.01
C VAL A 274 -14.85 -9.14 7.55
N GLU A 275 -15.65 -8.60 6.63
CA GLU A 275 -15.42 -8.60 5.20
C GLU A 275 -15.24 -7.15 4.72
N ASN A 276 -14.00 -6.66 4.70
CA ASN A 276 -13.71 -5.28 4.31
C ASN A 276 -13.61 -5.09 2.79
N GLY A 277 -13.21 -6.13 2.07
CA GLY A 277 -13.06 -6.09 0.63
C GLY A 277 -13.03 -7.48 0.00
N PRO A 278 -12.96 -7.56 -1.33
CA PRO A 278 -12.96 -8.83 -2.08
C PRO A 278 -11.76 -9.74 -1.75
N GLY A 279 -10.67 -9.19 -1.21
CA GLY A 279 -9.48 -9.91 -0.78
C GLY A 279 -8.97 -9.47 0.60
N MET A 280 -9.82 -8.88 1.43
CA MET A 280 -9.43 -8.39 2.76
C MET A 280 -10.48 -8.79 3.79
N THR A 281 -10.14 -9.78 4.59
CA THR A 281 -11.03 -10.42 5.57
C THR A 281 -10.39 -10.38 6.96
N VAL A 282 -11.19 -10.36 8.02
CA VAL A 282 -10.71 -10.52 9.40
C VAL A 282 -11.37 -11.75 10.02
N VAL A 283 -10.55 -12.59 10.63
CA VAL A 283 -10.96 -13.78 11.40
C VAL A 283 -10.87 -13.46 12.88
N SER A 284 -11.75 -14.06 13.69
CA SER A 284 -11.83 -13.82 15.13
C SER A 284 -12.20 -15.09 15.88
N GLY A 285 -11.61 -15.29 17.05
CA GLY A 285 -11.94 -16.41 17.94
C GLY A 285 -10.83 -16.72 18.94
N ASP A 286 -10.61 -18.00 19.22
CA ASP A 286 -9.64 -18.44 20.23
C ASP A 286 -8.21 -18.00 19.87
N ALA A 287 -7.45 -17.56 20.87
CA ALA A 287 -6.10 -17.02 20.64
C ALA A 287 -5.12 -18.08 20.13
N ASP A 288 -5.17 -19.30 20.66
CA ASP A 288 -4.33 -20.41 20.22
C ASP A 288 -4.66 -20.84 18.78
N ALA A 289 -5.94 -20.84 18.42
CA ALA A 289 -6.40 -21.10 17.06
C ALA A 289 -5.96 -20.00 16.08
N ALA A 290 -6.01 -18.73 16.50
CA ALA A 290 -5.53 -17.61 15.69
C ALA A 290 -4.01 -17.72 15.41
N ASP A 291 -3.22 -18.15 16.40
CA ASP A 291 -1.79 -18.40 16.24
C ASP A 291 -1.49 -19.63 15.36
N GLU A 292 -2.33 -20.67 15.41
CA GLU A 292 -2.33 -21.78 14.44
C GLU A 292 -2.63 -21.27 13.03
N LEU A 293 -3.69 -20.47 12.85
CA LEU A 293 -4.08 -19.93 11.55
C LEU A 293 -3.00 -19.06 10.93
N LEU A 294 -2.31 -18.22 11.72
CA LEU A 294 -1.20 -17.42 11.23
C LEU A 294 -0.06 -18.27 10.68
N ARG A 295 0.27 -19.38 11.35
CA ARG A 295 1.30 -20.32 10.90
C ARG A 295 0.87 -21.07 9.63
N ASP A 296 -0.38 -21.54 9.58
CA ASP A 296 -0.93 -22.22 8.42
C ASP A 296 -0.96 -21.30 7.19
N LEU A 297 -1.45 -20.06 7.35
CA LEU A 297 -1.48 -19.08 6.27
C LEU A 297 -0.08 -18.68 5.83
N ALA A 298 0.87 -18.55 6.76
CA ALA A 298 2.27 -18.29 6.41
C ALA A 298 2.90 -19.46 5.62
N ALA A 299 2.59 -20.70 5.99
CA ALA A 299 3.02 -21.89 5.25
C ALA A 299 2.45 -21.89 3.82
N ASP A 300 1.25 -21.35 3.62
CA ASP A 300 0.61 -21.20 2.32
C ASP A 300 0.99 -19.90 1.58
N GLY A 301 1.93 -19.11 2.10
CA GLY A 301 2.35 -17.84 1.49
C GLY A 301 1.30 -16.72 1.52
N VAL A 302 0.27 -16.85 2.36
CA VAL A 302 -0.82 -15.87 2.50
C VAL A 302 -0.44 -14.82 3.54
N HIS A 303 -0.48 -13.54 3.17
CA HIS A 303 -0.23 -12.46 4.11
C HIS A 303 -1.36 -12.35 5.14
N ALA A 304 -1.01 -12.52 6.41
CA ALA A 304 -1.90 -12.34 7.54
C ALA A 304 -1.16 -11.73 8.73
N ARG A 305 -1.87 -10.99 9.58
CA ARG A 305 -1.33 -10.39 10.80
C ARG A 305 -2.37 -10.28 11.90
N THR A 306 -1.92 -10.37 13.15
CA THR A 306 -2.74 -10.08 14.32
C THR A 306 -3.20 -8.62 14.33
N VAL A 307 -4.44 -8.40 14.74
CA VAL A 307 -5.03 -7.07 14.94
C VAL A 307 -4.93 -6.76 16.43
N ALA A 308 -4.11 -5.77 16.80
CA ALA A 308 -3.81 -5.42 18.19
C ALA A 308 -5.00 -4.78 18.94
N VAL A 309 -6.02 -5.59 19.23
CA VAL A 309 -7.21 -5.24 20.01
C VAL A 309 -7.26 -6.08 21.29
N GLY A 310 -6.68 -7.30 21.29
CA GLY A 310 -6.68 -8.20 22.44
C GLY A 310 -8.08 -8.69 22.82
N LEU A 311 -8.98 -8.76 21.83
CA LEU A 311 -10.38 -9.18 21.96
C LEU A 311 -10.83 -9.86 20.68
N ALA A 312 -11.51 -11.01 20.79
CA ALA A 312 -12.17 -11.68 19.68
C ALA A 312 -13.58 -11.13 19.42
N ALA A 313 -13.71 -9.87 18.98
CA ALA A 313 -15.02 -9.30 18.62
C ALA A 313 -15.66 -10.02 17.41
N HIS A 314 -16.99 -9.97 17.27
CA HIS A 314 -17.73 -10.63 16.17
C HIS A 314 -17.52 -12.16 16.11
N SER A 315 -17.38 -12.79 17.29
CA SER A 315 -17.13 -14.22 17.44
C SER A 315 -18.02 -14.84 18.53
N PRO A 316 -18.05 -16.18 18.68
CA PRO A 316 -18.74 -16.87 19.77
C PRO A 316 -18.35 -16.39 21.18
N HIS A 317 -17.17 -15.79 21.36
CA HIS A 317 -16.77 -15.20 22.66
C HIS A 317 -17.77 -14.14 23.14
N MET A 318 -18.43 -13.44 22.21
CA MET A 318 -19.40 -12.41 22.57
C MET A 318 -20.66 -13.00 23.22
N ASP A 319 -20.96 -14.28 23.01
CA ASP A 319 -22.14 -14.94 23.57
C ASP A 319 -22.16 -14.86 25.12
N ALA A 320 -20.98 -14.81 25.75
CA ALA A 320 -20.82 -14.66 27.20
C ALA A 320 -21.37 -13.33 27.76
N ILE A 321 -21.53 -12.29 26.93
CA ILE A 321 -21.95 -10.95 27.36
C ILE A 321 -23.27 -10.51 26.73
N LEU A 322 -23.87 -11.27 25.80
CA LEU A 322 -25.07 -10.85 25.07
C LEU A 322 -26.30 -10.66 25.96
N ASP A 323 -26.49 -11.50 26.98
CA ASP A 323 -27.66 -11.38 27.87
C ASP A 323 -27.56 -10.13 28.76
N THR A 324 -26.38 -9.87 29.31
CA THR A 324 -26.08 -8.63 30.05
C THR A 324 -26.30 -7.41 29.16
N LEU A 325 -25.71 -7.42 27.95
CA LEU A 325 -25.86 -6.30 27.02
C LEU A 325 -27.33 -6.07 26.64
N ARG A 326 -28.09 -7.14 26.39
CA ARG A 326 -29.51 -7.02 26.05
C ARG A 326 -30.32 -6.37 27.17
N ALA A 327 -30.05 -6.73 28.43
CA ALA A 327 -30.69 -6.12 29.59
C ALA A 327 -30.30 -4.64 29.75
N ASP A 328 -29.01 -4.34 29.63
CA ASP A 328 -28.43 -3.00 29.74
C ASP A 328 -28.95 -2.02 28.67
N LEU A 329 -29.23 -2.54 27.47
CA LEU A 329 -29.74 -1.81 26.32
C LEU A 329 -31.28 -1.86 26.17
N ALA A 330 -32.00 -2.59 27.02
CA ALA A 330 -33.47 -2.62 26.98
C ALA A 330 -34.13 -1.22 27.06
N PRO A 331 -33.57 -0.21 27.76
CA PRO A 331 -34.16 1.13 27.81
C PRO A 331 -33.99 1.99 26.54
N LEU A 332 -33.29 1.51 25.50
CA LEU A 332 -33.07 2.29 24.28
C LEU A 332 -34.40 2.68 23.61
N ALA A 333 -34.47 3.90 23.09
CA ALA A 333 -35.63 4.42 22.36
C ALA A 333 -35.27 4.77 20.90
N PRO A 334 -34.92 3.78 20.05
CA PRO A 334 -34.52 4.02 18.68
C PRO A 334 -35.66 4.61 17.84
N ARG A 335 -35.29 5.45 16.89
CA ARG A 335 -36.19 6.12 15.95
C ARG A 335 -35.86 5.67 14.53
N PRO A 336 -36.79 5.79 13.57
CA PRO A 336 -36.45 5.63 12.16
C PRO A 336 -35.35 6.63 11.75
N PRO A 337 -34.31 6.18 11.03
CA PRO A 337 -33.25 7.06 10.56
C PRO A 337 -33.82 8.10 9.59
N ARG A 338 -33.31 9.33 9.67
CA ARG A 338 -33.68 10.43 8.77
C ARG A 338 -32.87 10.44 7.47
N LEU A 339 -31.79 9.65 7.44
CA LEU A 339 -30.90 9.47 6.30
C LEU A 339 -30.91 7.99 5.91
N PRO A 340 -30.72 7.65 4.62
CA PRO A 340 -30.37 6.30 4.22
C PRO A 340 -29.22 5.76 5.07
N PHE A 341 -29.41 4.58 5.64
CA PHE A 341 -28.47 3.92 6.53
C PHE A 341 -28.02 2.62 5.88
N TYR A 342 -26.74 2.48 5.57
CA TYR A 342 -26.17 1.23 5.07
C TYR A 342 -25.52 0.50 6.23
N SER A 343 -26.08 -0.66 6.57
CA SER A 343 -25.64 -1.49 7.69
C SER A 343 -24.61 -2.52 7.22
N ALA A 344 -23.48 -2.61 7.93
CA ALA A 344 -22.53 -3.68 7.74
C ALA A 344 -23.02 -4.98 8.42
N VAL A 345 -24.00 -4.94 9.32
CA VAL A 345 -24.65 -6.16 9.83
C VAL A 345 -25.44 -6.88 8.72
N THR A 346 -26.23 -6.14 7.95
CA THR A 346 -27.03 -6.72 6.86
C THR A 346 -26.26 -6.80 5.54
N GLY A 347 -25.29 -5.90 5.33
CA GLY A 347 -24.51 -5.77 4.11
C GLY A 347 -25.20 -4.93 3.03
N GLY A 348 -26.14 -4.06 3.41
CA GLY A 348 -26.91 -3.23 2.47
C GLY A 348 -27.69 -2.12 3.18
N ALA A 349 -28.61 -1.48 2.46
CA ALA A 349 -29.51 -0.50 3.05
C ALA A 349 -30.35 -1.13 4.17
N LEU A 350 -30.53 -0.41 5.28
CA LEU A 350 -31.31 -0.83 6.43
C LEU A 350 -32.79 -0.93 6.03
N ASP A 351 -33.41 -2.05 6.38
CA ASP A 351 -34.85 -2.22 6.20
C ASP A 351 -35.62 -1.15 7.00
N PRO A 352 -36.60 -0.44 6.42
CA PRO A 352 -37.42 0.55 7.13
C PRO A 352 -38.13 0.01 8.39
N ASP A 353 -38.41 -1.30 8.44
CA ASP A 353 -39.05 -1.95 9.59
C ASP A 353 -38.05 -2.41 10.65
N GLU A 354 -36.75 -2.46 10.32
CA GLU A 354 -35.70 -2.77 11.29
C GLU A 354 -35.63 -1.66 12.35
N ARG A 355 -35.42 -2.05 13.61
CA ARG A 355 -35.21 -1.14 14.73
C ARG A 355 -33.81 -1.33 15.28
N LEU A 356 -33.09 -0.23 15.49
CA LEU A 356 -31.76 -0.24 16.11
C LEU A 356 -31.84 -0.39 17.63
N ASP A 357 -32.55 -1.42 18.07
CA ASP A 357 -32.81 -1.74 19.47
C ASP A 357 -31.71 -2.63 20.08
N ALA A 358 -31.91 -3.07 21.33
CA ALA A 358 -30.97 -3.96 22.01
C ALA A 358 -30.66 -5.23 21.20
N ALA A 359 -31.65 -5.80 20.51
CA ALA A 359 -31.45 -7.02 19.72
C ALA A 359 -30.59 -6.74 18.49
N TYR A 360 -30.76 -5.58 17.84
CA TYR A 360 -29.88 -5.15 16.76
C TYR A 360 -28.43 -5.01 17.22
N TRP A 361 -28.19 -4.31 18.35
CA TRP A 361 -26.82 -4.10 18.83
C TRP A 361 -26.15 -5.41 19.30
N CYS A 362 -26.90 -6.35 19.87
CA CYS A 362 -26.40 -7.71 20.08
C CYS A 362 -26.02 -8.42 18.78
N ARG A 363 -26.83 -8.28 17.70
CA ARG A 363 -26.48 -8.83 16.37
C ARG A 363 -25.25 -8.14 15.78
N ASN A 364 -25.11 -6.83 15.92
CA ASN A 364 -23.94 -6.08 15.46
C ASN A 364 -22.67 -6.57 16.16
N LEU A 365 -22.70 -6.69 17.48
CA LEU A 365 -21.57 -7.16 18.29
C LEU A 365 -21.14 -8.59 17.94
N ARG A 366 -22.12 -9.47 17.71
CA ARG A 366 -21.89 -10.91 17.53
C ARG A 366 -21.67 -11.35 16.08
N GLY A 367 -22.32 -10.68 15.14
CA GLY A 367 -22.37 -11.05 13.73
C GLY A 367 -21.19 -10.53 12.92
N THR A 368 -21.01 -11.09 11.71
CA THR A 368 -19.98 -10.66 10.75
C THR A 368 -20.28 -9.25 10.23
N VAL A 369 -19.25 -8.40 10.17
CA VAL A 369 -19.29 -7.05 9.58
C VAL A 369 -19.07 -7.13 8.07
N ARG A 370 -20.12 -6.97 7.28
CA ARG A 370 -20.15 -7.05 5.80
C ARG A 370 -19.94 -5.69 5.14
N PHE A 371 -18.83 -5.03 5.47
CA PHE A 371 -18.53 -3.66 5.03
C PHE A 371 -18.40 -3.53 3.50
N HIS A 372 -17.76 -4.50 2.84
CA HIS A 372 -17.65 -4.54 1.38
C HIS A 372 -19.02 -4.53 0.70
N ALA A 373 -19.95 -5.36 1.18
CA ALA A 373 -21.30 -5.46 0.64
C ALA A 373 -22.08 -4.15 0.86
N ALA A 374 -22.02 -3.57 2.06
CA ALA A 374 -22.67 -2.30 2.38
C ALA A 374 -22.14 -1.14 1.51
N THR A 375 -20.82 -1.09 1.29
CA THR A 375 -20.20 -0.09 0.41
C THR A 375 -20.69 -0.24 -1.03
N ARG A 376 -20.75 -1.47 -1.54
CA ARG A 376 -21.27 -1.74 -2.88
C ARG A 376 -22.75 -1.39 -3.04
N ALA A 377 -23.56 -1.61 -2.01
CA ALA A 377 -24.97 -1.21 -2.01
C ALA A 377 -25.11 0.31 -2.13
N ALA A 378 -24.34 1.09 -1.35
CA ALA A 378 -24.34 2.54 -1.46
C ALA A 378 -23.91 3.02 -2.86
N LEU A 379 -22.90 2.40 -3.47
CA LEU A 379 -22.47 2.72 -4.83
C LEU A 379 -23.54 2.35 -5.87
N ALA A 380 -24.24 1.21 -5.70
CA ALA A 380 -25.31 0.78 -6.57
C ALA A 380 -26.51 1.77 -6.54
N ASP A 381 -26.79 2.36 -5.38
CA ASP A 381 -27.83 3.38 -5.19
C ASP A 381 -27.41 4.77 -5.69
N GLY A 382 -26.24 4.88 -6.32
CA GLY A 382 -25.80 6.10 -7.03
C GLY A 382 -24.90 7.02 -6.22
N HIS A 383 -24.52 6.66 -4.98
CA HIS A 383 -23.57 7.47 -4.22
C HIS A 383 -22.17 7.44 -4.87
N ARG A 384 -21.52 8.60 -4.92
CA ARG A 384 -20.21 8.76 -5.58
C ARG A 384 -19.15 9.47 -4.74
N ALA A 385 -19.50 9.97 -3.55
CA ALA A 385 -18.55 10.54 -2.61
C ALA A 385 -18.65 9.79 -1.28
N LEU A 386 -17.56 9.15 -0.86
CA LEU A 386 -17.45 8.41 0.39
C LEU A 386 -16.42 9.13 1.29
N VAL A 387 -16.86 9.64 2.43
CA VAL A 387 -16.00 10.40 3.35
C VAL A 387 -15.89 9.64 4.66
N GLU A 388 -14.68 9.16 4.96
CA GLU A 388 -14.38 8.52 6.24
C GLU A 388 -14.28 9.58 7.34
N ILE A 389 -15.20 9.50 8.31
CA ILE A 389 -15.32 10.40 9.45
C ILE A 389 -14.54 9.79 10.62
N SER A 390 -13.22 10.01 10.63
CA SER A 390 -12.31 9.38 11.58
C SER A 390 -11.05 10.22 11.87
N PRO A 391 -10.38 9.98 13.02
CA PRO A 391 -9.11 10.63 13.35
C PRO A 391 -7.92 10.12 12.50
N HIS A 392 -8.10 9.01 11.78
CA HIS A 392 -7.10 8.44 10.86
C HIS A 392 -7.79 7.46 9.88
N PRO A 393 -7.46 7.46 8.57
CA PRO A 393 -8.06 6.55 7.61
C PRO A 393 -7.70 5.09 7.90
N VAL A 394 -8.71 4.23 8.04
CA VAL A 394 -8.53 2.77 8.10
C VAL A 394 -9.42 2.00 7.12
N LEU A 395 -10.41 2.66 6.50
CA LEU A 395 -11.33 2.08 5.52
C LEU A 395 -11.19 2.67 4.11
N ALA A 396 -10.46 3.78 3.93
CA ALA A 396 -10.24 4.43 2.64
C ALA A 396 -9.84 3.44 1.52
N SER A 397 -8.79 2.64 1.74
CA SER A 397 -8.34 1.64 0.74
C SER A 397 -9.39 0.56 0.48
N ALA A 398 -10.13 0.12 1.50
CA ALA A 398 -11.21 -0.85 1.35
C ALA A 398 -12.35 -0.33 0.46
N MET A 399 -12.68 0.96 0.61
CA MET A 399 -13.69 1.64 -0.21
C MET A 399 -13.24 1.84 -1.66
N GLU A 400 -11.98 2.22 -1.87
CA GLU A 400 -11.37 2.35 -3.20
C GLU A 400 -11.43 1.02 -3.98
N VAL A 401 -10.96 -0.07 -3.37
CA VAL A 401 -11.01 -1.41 -3.97
C VAL A 401 -12.46 -1.85 -4.24
N SER A 402 -13.39 -1.52 -3.35
CA SER A 402 -14.82 -1.80 -3.56
C SER A 402 -15.40 -1.03 -4.75
N ALA A 403 -14.97 0.22 -4.95
CA ALA A 403 -15.38 1.05 -6.08
C ALA A 403 -14.78 0.58 -7.42
N GLU A 404 -13.53 0.13 -7.42
CA GLU A 404 -12.87 -0.48 -8.58
C GLU A 404 -13.61 -1.72 -9.06
N ARG A 405 -13.96 -2.63 -8.15
CA ARG A 405 -14.70 -3.85 -8.49
C ARG A 405 -16.14 -3.58 -8.93
N ALA A 406 -16.73 -2.48 -8.50
CA ALA A 406 -18.03 -2.03 -8.99
C ALA A 406 -17.96 -1.38 -10.39
N GLY A 407 -16.78 -1.34 -11.03
CA GLY A 407 -16.59 -0.70 -12.33
C GLY A 407 -16.78 0.82 -12.29
N SER A 408 -16.73 1.41 -11.09
CA SER A 408 -17.12 2.80 -10.84
C SER A 408 -15.97 3.65 -10.30
N ALA A 409 -14.74 3.12 -10.17
CA ALA A 409 -13.61 3.82 -9.56
C ALA A 409 -13.29 5.19 -10.16
N ALA A 410 -13.40 5.36 -11.48
CA ALA A 410 -13.15 6.65 -12.12
C ALA A 410 -14.13 7.75 -11.66
N ALA A 411 -15.33 7.37 -11.20
CA ALA A 411 -16.40 8.28 -10.81
C ALA A 411 -16.62 8.37 -9.29
N VAL A 412 -15.86 7.64 -8.46
CA VAL A 412 -16.03 7.62 -7.00
C VAL A 412 -14.88 8.37 -6.34
N HIS A 413 -15.24 9.40 -5.56
CA HIS A 413 -14.33 10.11 -4.68
C HIS A 413 -14.32 9.46 -3.30
N VAL A 414 -13.16 8.95 -2.87
CA VAL A 414 -12.93 8.44 -1.53
C VAL A 414 -12.01 9.39 -0.78
N GLN A 415 -12.38 9.73 0.44
CA GLN A 415 -11.64 10.71 1.22
C GLN A 415 -11.64 10.38 2.71
N ALA A 416 -10.59 10.81 3.41
CA ALA A 416 -10.47 10.76 4.86
C ALA A 416 -10.51 12.15 5.48
N THR A 417 -11.08 12.25 6.69
CA THR A 417 -11.18 13.52 7.43
C THR A 417 -9.83 13.95 8.01
N LEU A 418 -9.29 13.20 8.98
CA LEU A 418 -8.01 13.49 9.62
C LEU A 418 -6.96 12.42 9.32
N ARG A 419 -5.71 12.66 9.74
CA ARG A 419 -4.60 11.70 9.69
C ARG A 419 -3.88 11.71 11.04
N ARG A 420 -3.06 10.68 11.27
CA ARG A 420 -2.27 10.56 12.51
C ARG A 420 -1.29 11.71 12.54
N ASP A 421 -1.14 12.35 13.69
CA ASP A 421 -0.30 13.54 13.89
C ASP A 421 -0.75 14.80 13.12
N GLU A 422 -1.94 14.75 12.48
CA GLU A 422 -2.55 15.86 11.74
C GLU A 422 -4.00 16.11 12.23
N GLY A 423 -4.18 16.25 13.54
CA GLY A 423 -5.49 16.40 14.20
C GLY A 423 -6.06 17.82 14.22
N GLY A 424 -5.51 18.72 13.39
CA GLY A 424 -5.79 20.15 13.44
C GLY A 424 -6.66 20.70 12.29
N PRO A 425 -7.04 21.99 12.37
CA PRO A 425 -7.89 22.64 11.38
C PRO A 425 -7.29 22.63 9.98
N ARG A 426 -5.96 22.62 9.84
CA ARG A 426 -5.28 22.57 8.54
C ARG A 426 -5.63 21.32 7.74
N ARG A 427 -5.59 20.14 8.35
CA ARG A 427 -5.91 18.88 7.68
C ARG A 427 -7.40 18.80 7.36
N PHE A 428 -8.26 19.25 8.27
CA PHE A 428 -9.70 19.34 8.00
C PHE A 428 -10.03 20.29 6.83
N LEU A 429 -9.42 21.48 6.76
CA LEU A 429 -9.60 22.41 5.64
C LEU A 429 -9.06 21.83 4.32
N THR A 430 -7.98 21.05 4.39
CA THR A 430 -7.44 20.33 3.23
C THR A 430 -8.45 19.28 2.75
N ALA A 431 -9.02 18.50 3.66
CA ALA A 431 -10.11 17.57 3.37
C ALA A 431 -11.34 18.29 2.77
N LEU A 432 -11.72 19.44 3.30
CA LEU A 432 -12.84 20.23 2.77
C LEU A 432 -12.57 20.70 1.33
N GLY A 433 -11.32 21.12 1.05
CA GLY A 433 -10.87 21.49 -0.28
C GLY A 433 -10.83 20.32 -1.26
N GLU A 434 -10.37 19.14 -0.83
CA GLU A 434 -10.39 17.89 -1.60
C GLU A 434 -11.82 17.54 -2.05
N LEU A 435 -12.80 17.64 -1.14
CA LEU A 435 -14.21 17.42 -1.47
C LEU A 435 -14.74 18.47 -2.46
N TYR A 436 -14.38 19.75 -2.27
CA TYR A 436 -14.82 20.83 -3.14
C TYR A 436 -14.32 20.67 -4.58
N VAL A 437 -13.04 20.33 -4.78
CA VAL A 437 -12.49 20.13 -6.13
C VAL A 437 -13.00 18.85 -6.79
N ALA A 438 -13.47 17.88 -6.00
CA ALA A 438 -14.17 16.69 -6.46
C ALA A 438 -15.66 16.92 -6.78
N GLY A 439 -16.18 18.13 -6.54
CA GLY A 439 -17.55 18.51 -6.93
C GLY A 439 -18.48 18.80 -5.76
N GLY A 440 -18.08 18.56 -4.52
CA GLY A 440 -18.86 18.95 -3.35
C GLY A 440 -18.99 20.47 -3.20
N GLU A 441 -19.95 20.90 -2.39
CA GLU A 441 -20.28 22.32 -2.19
C GLU A 441 -20.29 22.68 -0.70
N PRO A 442 -19.11 22.78 -0.05
CA PRO A 442 -19.02 23.31 1.30
C PRO A 442 -19.56 24.73 1.39
N ASP A 443 -20.16 25.07 2.53
CA ASP A 443 -20.48 26.45 2.87
C ASP A 443 -19.23 27.15 3.39
N TRP A 444 -18.46 27.72 2.47
CA TRP A 444 -17.25 28.46 2.83
C TRP A 444 -17.54 29.72 3.66
N SER A 445 -18.77 30.25 3.62
CA SER A 445 -19.13 31.42 4.41
C SER A 445 -19.08 31.12 5.91
N THR A 446 -19.52 29.93 6.34
CA THR A 446 -19.46 29.52 7.76
C THR A 446 -18.03 29.27 8.23
N VAL A 447 -17.17 28.78 7.33
CA VAL A 447 -15.73 28.59 7.60
C VAL A 447 -15.02 29.91 7.85
N HIS A 448 -15.45 31.00 7.19
CA HIS A 448 -14.92 32.35 7.40
C HIS A 448 -15.71 33.22 8.41
N ALA A 449 -16.88 32.77 8.88
CA ALA A 449 -17.83 33.56 9.67
C ALA A 449 -17.37 33.86 11.11
N ALA A 450 -16.33 33.20 11.61
CA ALA A 450 -15.85 33.38 13.00
C ALA A 450 -15.21 34.75 13.31
N GLN A 451 -15.26 35.73 12.38
CA GLN A 451 -14.66 37.05 12.57
C GLN A 451 -15.60 38.17 12.08
N ASP A 452 -16.17 38.92 13.03
CA ASP A 452 -17.00 40.13 12.84
C ASP A 452 -16.21 41.34 12.27
N THR A 453 -15.20 41.10 11.44
CA THR A 453 -14.38 42.17 10.86
C THR A 453 -14.98 42.64 9.52
N PRO A 454 -15.34 43.93 9.38
CA PRO A 454 -15.85 44.47 8.13
C PRO A 454 -14.89 44.16 6.97
N VAL A 455 -15.42 43.62 5.87
CA VAL A 455 -14.62 43.40 4.65
C VAL A 455 -14.32 44.76 4.02
N THR A 456 -13.09 45.22 4.17
CA THR A 456 -12.56 46.46 3.56
C THR A 456 -11.89 46.22 2.21
N VAL A 457 -11.76 44.95 1.79
CA VAL A 457 -11.16 44.54 0.51
C VAL A 457 -12.24 44.49 -0.57
N THR A 458 -12.02 45.18 -1.68
CA THR A 458 -12.87 45.10 -2.89
C THR A 458 -12.06 44.50 -4.01
N LEU A 459 -12.45 43.32 -4.47
CA LEU A 459 -11.83 42.64 -5.61
C LEU A 459 -12.61 42.96 -6.90
N PRO A 460 -11.94 43.05 -8.07
CA PRO A 460 -12.62 43.25 -9.34
C PRO A 460 -13.62 42.11 -9.63
N PRO A 461 -14.85 42.39 -10.07
CA PRO A 461 -15.81 41.34 -10.47
C PRO A 461 -15.26 40.44 -11.59
N GLU A 462 -14.37 41.01 -12.41
CA GLU A 462 -13.77 40.36 -13.57
C GLU A 462 -12.55 39.48 -13.21
N LEU A 463 -12.13 39.43 -11.93
CA LEU A 463 -10.89 38.80 -11.46
C LEU A 463 -10.74 37.34 -11.87
N PHE A 464 -11.86 36.66 -12.19
CA PHE A 464 -11.89 35.32 -12.77
C PHE A 464 -12.78 35.22 -14.02
N ALA A 465 -13.26 36.34 -14.55
CA ALA A 465 -14.12 36.42 -15.74
C ALA A 465 -13.33 36.41 -17.06
N GLY A 466 -12.07 36.85 -17.04
CA GLY A 466 -11.22 37.01 -18.21
C GLY A 466 -10.52 35.72 -18.69
N ALA A 467 -11.16 35.04 -19.64
CA ALA A 467 -10.62 34.61 -20.93
C ALA A 467 -11.76 33.89 -21.66
N GLY A 468 -12.23 34.45 -22.78
CA GLY A 468 -13.26 33.83 -23.61
C GLY A 468 -12.87 32.42 -24.04
N GLU A 469 -13.84 31.68 -24.57
CA GLU A 469 -13.63 30.39 -25.24
C GLU A 469 -12.42 30.47 -26.19
N GLU A 470 -11.23 30.12 -25.69
CA GLU A 470 -10.21 29.59 -26.57
C GLU A 470 -10.81 28.30 -27.10
N SER A 471 -11.26 28.36 -28.37
CA SER A 471 -11.52 27.18 -29.20
C SER A 471 -10.49 26.12 -28.83
N PRO A 472 -10.93 24.89 -28.46
CA PRO A 472 -10.27 24.01 -27.50
C PRO A 472 -8.78 23.91 -27.77
N ARG A 473 -8.02 24.77 -27.09
CA ARG A 473 -6.58 24.63 -26.92
C ARG A 473 -6.41 24.14 -25.50
N ALA A 474 -5.91 22.91 -25.42
CA ALA A 474 -5.89 22.05 -24.25
C ALA A 474 -5.46 22.79 -22.95
N ASP A 475 -6.07 22.41 -21.84
CA ASP A 475 -5.85 22.87 -20.45
C ASP A 475 -4.43 23.35 -20.16
N GLY A 476 -4.14 24.41 -19.38
CA GLY A 476 -2.76 24.78 -19.00
C GLY A 476 -1.87 23.63 -18.47
N ALA A 477 -2.44 22.57 -17.86
CA ALA A 477 -1.73 21.32 -17.53
C ALA A 477 -1.70 20.32 -18.69
N ALA A 478 -2.73 20.27 -19.53
CA ALA A 478 -2.71 19.58 -20.82
C ALA A 478 -1.99 20.34 -21.94
N ALA A 479 -1.57 21.59 -21.73
CA ALA A 479 -0.82 22.51 -22.58
C ALA A 479 0.61 22.63 -22.08
N ALA A 480 0.88 22.58 -20.78
CA ALA A 480 2.20 22.20 -20.27
C ALA A 480 2.50 20.75 -20.66
N GLY A 481 1.55 19.83 -20.49
CA GLY A 481 1.61 18.46 -20.98
C GLY A 481 1.54 18.36 -22.49
N ALA A 482 0.85 19.25 -23.24
CA ALA A 482 0.90 19.26 -24.71
C ALA A 482 2.16 19.92 -25.25
N ALA A 483 2.70 20.95 -24.60
CA ALA A 483 3.98 21.57 -24.94
C ALA A 483 5.14 20.64 -24.59
N LEU A 484 5.07 19.93 -23.46
CA LEU A 484 5.97 18.84 -23.12
C LEU A 484 5.81 17.72 -24.14
N ARG A 485 4.58 17.32 -24.51
CA ARG A 485 4.36 16.32 -25.57
C ARG A 485 4.81 16.78 -26.95
N GLU A 486 4.70 18.05 -27.29
CA GLU A 486 5.11 18.62 -28.58
C GLU A 486 6.64 18.74 -28.65
N ARG A 487 7.27 19.20 -27.56
CA ARG A 487 8.72 19.22 -27.38
C ARG A 487 9.30 17.80 -27.39
N LEU A 488 8.65 16.83 -26.75
CA LEU A 488 9.03 15.43 -26.80
C LEU A 488 8.76 14.83 -28.19
N ARG A 489 7.68 15.18 -28.90
CA ARG A 489 7.41 14.72 -30.28
C ARG A 489 8.48 15.17 -31.28
N ALA A 490 9.12 16.31 -31.04
CA ALA A 490 10.25 16.79 -31.83
C ALA A 490 11.56 16.01 -31.57
N LEU A 491 11.60 15.17 -30.53
CA LEU A 491 12.75 14.33 -30.15
C LEU A 491 12.56 12.88 -30.62
N GLY A 492 13.67 12.18 -30.88
CA GLY A 492 13.67 10.74 -31.13
C GLY A 492 13.25 9.94 -29.89
N ALA A 493 12.82 8.69 -30.05
CA ALA A 493 12.29 7.87 -28.95
C ALA A 493 13.29 7.65 -27.79
N ALA A 494 14.60 7.60 -28.07
CA ALA A 494 15.64 7.52 -27.06
C ALA A 494 15.81 8.86 -26.31
N GLU A 495 15.77 9.98 -27.03
CA GLU A 495 15.88 11.33 -26.47
C GLU A 495 14.64 11.70 -25.64
N ARG A 496 13.44 11.21 -26.02
CA ARG A 496 12.21 11.35 -25.23
C ARG A 496 12.31 10.64 -23.88
N ARG A 497 12.79 9.39 -23.88
CA ARG A 497 13.00 8.61 -22.65
C ARG A 497 14.00 9.30 -21.72
N GLY A 498 15.12 9.78 -22.26
CA GLY A 498 16.09 10.56 -21.48
C GLY A 498 15.52 11.86 -20.91
N ALA A 499 14.72 12.59 -21.70
CA ALA A 499 14.08 13.82 -21.24
C ALA A 499 13.01 13.56 -20.15
N LEU A 500 12.24 12.48 -20.28
CA LEU A 500 11.25 12.07 -19.27
C LEU A 500 11.92 11.53 -17.99
N ALA A 501 13.01 10.77 -18.12
CA ALA A 501 13.78 10.29 -16.98
C ALA A 501 14.38 11.44 -16.17
N ALA A 502 14.93 12.46 -16.86
CA ALA A 502 15.44 13.67 -16.21
C ALA A 502 14.34 14.43 -15.46
N LEU A 503 13.16 14.59 -16.08
CA LEU A 503 12.00 15.25 -15.44
C LEU A 503 11.52 14.48 -14.21
N VAL A 504 11.42 13.17 -14.31
CA VAL A 504 11.01 12.32 -13.18
C VAL A 504 12.03 12.37 -12.04
N GLY A 505 13.32 12.44 -12.36
CA GLY A 505 14.39 12.60 -11.37
C GLY A 505 14.30 13.96 -10.66
N GLU A 506 14.11 15.03 -11.43
CA GLU A 506 13.88 16.39 -10.90
C GLU A 506 12.63 16.42 -10.00
N TRP A 507 11.54 15.74 -10.40
CA TRP A 507 10.32 15.60 -9.58
C TRP A 507 10.55 14.85 -8.27
N ALA A 508 11.36 13.79 -8.29
CA ALA A 508 11.69 13.05 -7.08
C ALA A 508 12.51 13.88 -6.10
N LEU A 509 13.56 14.56 -6.57
CA LEU A 509 14.39 15.43 -5.73
C LEU A 509 13.59 16.60 -5.15
N GLU A 510 12.70 17.21 -5.92
CA GLU A 510 11.89 18.33 -5.42
C GLU A 510 10.83 17.88 -4.40
N VAL A 511 10.28 16.67 -4.51
CA VAL A 511 9.39 16.10 -3.49
C VAL A 511 10.15 15.82 -2.19
N LEU A 512 11.41 15.41 -2.29
CA LEU A 512 12.25 15.06 -1.13
C LEU A 512 12.88 16.29 -0.47
N ARG A 513 13.26 17.31 -1.25
CA ARG A 513 13.98 18.50 -0.80
C ARG A 513 13.43 19.76 -1.46
N PRO A 514 12.23 20.22 -1.06
CA PRO A 514 11.56 21.35 -1.70
C PRO A 514 12.41 22.63 -1.64
N GLY A 515 12.66 23.27 -2.78
CA GLY A 515 13.40 24.54 -2.88
C GLY A 515 14.93 24.46 -2.84
N GLU A 516 15.53 23.31 -2.53
CA GLU A 516 16.99 23.11 -2.52
C GLU A 516 17.53 22.44 -3.81
N ALA A 517 16.67 21.78 -4.57
CA ALA A 517 17.07 20.87 -5.65
C ALA A 517 17.16 21.50 -7.07
N ARG A 518 17.10 22.83 -7.19
CA ARG A 518 17.04 23.49 -8.52
C ARG A 518 18.32 23.24 -9.34
N GLY A 519 18.19 22.44 -10.39
CA GLY A 519 19.25 22.14 -11.35
C GLY A 519 20.10 20.92 -11.00
N GLU A 520 19.77 20.22 -9.91
CA GLU A 520 20.38 18.94 -9.56
C GLU A 520 19.64 17.82 -10.30
N ARG A 521 20.37 16.93 -10.97
CA ARG A 521 19.80 15.78 -11.66
C ARG A 521 20.25 14.51 -10.95
N PRO A 522 19.32 13.75 -10.35
CA PRO A 522 19.70 12.48 -9.76
C PRO A 522 20.08 11.53 -10.89
N ASP A 523 20.91 10.55 -10.56
CA ASP A 523 21.18 9.43 -11.46
C ASP A 523 19.85 8.79 -11.88
N PRO A 524 19.53 8.74 -13.19
CA PRO A 524 18.25 8.25 -13.67
C PRO A 524 18.02 6.76 -13.39
N GLU A 525 19.07 5.99 -13.08
CA GLU A 525 18.97 4.57 -12.71
C GLU A 525 18.95 4.34 -11.20
N ARG A 526 19.19 5.37 -10.39
CA ARG A 526 19.11 5.25 -8.92
C ARG A 526 17.66 5.12 -8.48
N THR A 527 17.40 4.18 -7.57
CA THR A 527 16.03 3.91 -7.14
C THR A 527 15.45 5.09 -6.35
N PHE A 528 14.14 5.30 -6.46
CA PHE A 528 13.43 6.30 -5.66
C PHE A 528 13.64 6.07 -4.16
N ARG A 529 13.70 4.82 -3.71
CA ARG A 529 14.00 4.49 -2.31
C ARG A 529 15.38 4.99 -1.88
N ASP A 530 16.41 4.81 -2.70
CA ASP A 530 17.77 5.27 -2.41
C ASP A 530 17.91 6.79 -2.49
N LEU A 531 16.98 7.46 -3.16
CA LEU A 531 16.83 8.91 -3.14
C LEU A 531 16.12 9.38 -1.85
N GLY A 532 15.47 8.49 -1.10
CA GLY A 532 14.74 8.78 0.13
C GLY A 532 13.21 8.77 -0.01
N VAL A 533 12.69 8.28 -1.13
CA VAL A 533 11.24 8.20 -1.40
C VAL A 533 10.62 7.04 -0.60
N ASP A 534 9.64 7.38 0.22
CA ASP A 534 8.78 6.50 0.99
C ASP A 534 7.35 6.42 0.41
N SER A 535 6.43 5.77 1.13
CA SER A 535 5.03 5.61 0.70
C SER A 535 4.24 6.92 0.60
N GLY A 536 4.58 7.93 1.39
CA GLY A 536 3.92 9.24 1.32
C GLY A 536 4.42 10.08 0.15
N THR A 537 5.73 10.09 -0.06
CA THR A 537 6.41 10.83 -1.14
C THR A 537 6.21 10.18 -2.51
N ALA A 538 6.05 8.85 -2.58
CA ALA A 538 5.66 8.14 -3.81
C ALA A 538 4.31 8.62 -4.36
N LEU A 539 3.31 8.86 -3.50
CA LEU A 539 2.03 9.44 -3.91
C LEU A 539 2.18 10.88 -4.41
N ALA A 540 3.08 11.66 -3.80
CA ALA A 540 3.37 13.01 -4.25
C ALA A 540 4.05 13.06 -5.62
N ILE A 541 4.97 12.12 -5.91
CA ILE A 541 5.60 11.94 -7.24
C ILE A 541 4.53 11.54 -8.28
N ARG A 542 3.65 10.60 -7.94
CA ARG A 542 2.54 10.17 -8.79
C ARG A 542 1.63 11.32 -9.19
N ASP A 543 1.20 12.12 -8.22
CA ASP A 543 0.31 13.26 -8.46
C ASP A 543 0.99 14.33 -9.31
N ARG A 544 2.30 14.49 -9.15
CA ARG A 544 3.13 15.40 -9.94
C ARG A 544 3.30 14.95 -11.38
N VAL A 545 3.52 13.66 -11.62
CA VAL A 545 3.50 13.07 -12.97
C VAL A 545 2.14 13.30 -13.63
N ARG A 546 1.04 13.08 -12.91
CA ARG A 546 -0.32 13.33 -13.42
C ARG A 546 -0.51 14.79 -13.83
N LEU A 547 -0.03 15.72 -13.02
CA LEU A 547 -0.12 17.17 -13.29
C LEU A 547 0.70 17.59 -14.51
N ALA A 548 1.91 17.05 -14.67
CA ALA A 548 2.82 17.46 -15.75
C ALA A 548 2.54 16.77 -17.10
N THR A 549 2.03 15.53 -17.07
CA THR A 549 1.89 14.69 -18.28
C THR A 549 0.43 14.42 -18.65
N GLY A 550 -0.49 14.53 -17.68
CA GLY A 550 -1.90 14.12 -17.83
C GLY A 550 -2.14 12.61 -17.68
N VAL A 551 -1.10 11.79 -17.47
CA VAL A 551 -1.20 10.33 -17.29
C VAL A 551 -1.62 10.01 -15.85
N ARG A 552 -2.67 9.21 -15.66
CA ARG A 552 -3.03 8.67 -14.34
C ARG A 552 -2.25 7.40 -14.08
N LEU A 553 -1.39 7.44 -13.07
CA LEU A 553 -0.60 6.29 -12.62
C LEU A 553 -1.30 5.55 -11.48
N SER A 554 -1.07 4.24 -11.39
CA SER A 554 -1.47 3.39 -10.25
C SER A 554 -0.88 3.95 -8.93
N PRO A 555 -1.55 3.75 -7.76
CA PRO A 555 -0.94 4.00 -6.44
C PRO A 555 0.41 3.29 -6.23
N THR A 556 0.64 2.18 -6.93
CA THR A 556 1.88 1.40 -6.87
C THR A 556 2.91 1.80 -7.92
N ALA A 557 2.59 2.69 -8.87
CA ALA A 557 3.42 2.91 -10.07
C ALA A 557 4.87 3.37 -9.80
N VAL A 558 5.11 4.11 -8.71
CA VAL A 558 6.46 4.53 -8.29
C VAL A 558 7.25 3.34 -7.70
N PHE A 559 6.57 2.31 -7.23
CA PHE A 559 7.16 1.04 -6.78
C PHE A 559 7.31 0.04 -7.95
N ASP A 560 6.32 0.02 -8.85
CA ASP A 560 6.33 -0.81 -10.07
C ASP A 560 7.38 -0.32 -11.08
N HIS A 561 7.67 0.99 -11.05
CA HIS A 561 8.70 1.65 -11.87
C HIS A 561 9.65 2.44 -10.95
N PRO A 562 10.62 1.75 -10.34
CA PRO A 562 11.34 2.17 -9.14
C PRO A 562 12.47 3.18 -9.37
N THR A 563 12.77 3.53 -10.63
CA THR A 563 13.82 4.50 -11.00
C THR A 563 13.25 5.61 -11.88
N PRO A 564 13.85 6.81 -11.90
CA PRO A 564 13.46 7.85 -12.84
C PRO A 564 13.43 7.41 -14.30
N ALA A 565 14.39 6.59 -14.74
CA ALA A 565 14.43 6.02 -16.07
C ALA A 565 13.29 5.04 -16.35
N ALA A 566 12.95 4.18 -15.37
CA ALA A 566 11.86 3.22 -15.47
C ALA A 566 10.51 3.94 -15.60
N LEU A 567 10.26 4.89 -14.70
CA LEU A 567 9.01 5.64 -14.71
C LEU A 567 8.93 6.60 -15.90
N GLY A 568 10.06 7.19 -16.32
CA GLY A 568 10.16 8.00 -17.54
C GLY A 568 9.89 7.20 -18.82
N SER A 569 10.31 5.92 -18.87
CA SER A 569 10.02 5.01 -19.98
C SER A 569 8.56 4.58 -20.01
N HIS A 570 7.97 4.27 -18.85
CA HIS A 570 6.53 4.00 -18.73
C HIS A 570 5.70 5.21 -19.18
N LEU A 571 6.11 6.43 -18.81
CA LEU A 571 5.45 7.65 -19.27
C LEU A 571 5.61 7.89 -20.78
N GLU A 572 6.76 7.55 -21.38
CA GLU A 572 6.94 7.65 -22.84
C GLU A 572 5.95 6.72 -23.56
N ALA A 573 5.78 5.50 -23.06
CA ALA A 573 4.84 4.53 -23.58
C ALA A 573 3.37 5.01 -23.44
N GLU A 574 2.99 5.56 -22.29
CA GLU A 574 1.65 6.13 -22.08
C GLU A 574 1.38 7.39 -22.92
N LEU A 575 2.41 8.21 -23.17
CA LEU A 575 2.26 9.52 -23.86
C LEU A 575 2.40 9.45 -25.39
N PHE A 576 3.26 8.58 -25.91
CA PHE A 576 3.59 8.49 -27.34
C PHE A 576 3.42 7.09 -27.92
N GLY A 577 3.03 6.13 -27.08
CA GLY A 577 2.46 4.87 -27.54
C GLY A 577 1.19 5.15 -28.34
N THR A 578 1.35 5.35 -29.65
CA THR A 578 0.44 4.63 -30.54
C THR A 578 0.48 3.20 -30.07
N ARG A 579 -0.69 2.58 -29.87
CA ARG A 579 -0.80 1.15 -29.64
C ARG A 579 -0.20 0.46 -30.87
N ARG A 580 1.12 0.41 -30.93
CA ARG A 580 1.91 -0.24 -31.95
C ARG A 580 1.89 -1.67 -31.48
N ALA A 581 0.73 -2.28 -31.72
CA ALA A 581 0.61 -3.71 -31.75
C ALA A 581 1.79 -4.20 -32.58
N PHE A 582 2.71 -4.91 -31.92
CA PHE A 582 3.36 -6.01 -32.58
C PHE A 582 2.25 -7.02 -32.90
N GLY A 583 1.50 -6.75 -33.97
CA GLY A 583 0.76 -7.75 -34.71
C GLY A 583 1.74 -8.48 -35.62
N PRO A 584 1.47 -9.77 -35.87
CA PRO A 584 0.50 -9.98 -36.94
C PRO A 584 -0.75 -10.68 -36.43
N GLY A 585 -1.90 -10.17 -36.90
CA GLY A 585 -3.13 -10.91 -37.05
C GLY A 585 -3.98 -11.03 -35.78
N THR A 586 -4.95 -10.13 -35.64
CA THR A 586 -6.28 -10.51 -35.18
C THR A 586 -6.86 -11.51 -36.19
N THR A 587 -6.55 -12.77 -35.99
CA THR A 587 -7.49 -13.84 -36.29
C THR A 587 -7.93 -14.35 -34.93
N THR A 588 -9.22 -14.36 -34.68
CA THR A 588 -9.80 -15.13 -33.57
C THR A 588 -9.28 -16.55 -33.70
N VAL A 589 -8.27 -16.90 -32.89
CA VAL A 589 -7.79 -18.28 -32.79
C VAL A 589 -8.91 -19.06 -32.11
N PRO A 590 -9.32 -20.23 -32.63
CA PRO A 590 -10.17 -21.15 -31.87
C PRO A 590 -9.48 -21.44 -30.53
N PRO A 591 -10.19 -21.90 -29.48
CA PRO A 591 -9.52 -22.28 -28.24
C PRO A 591 -8.39 -23.28 -28.56
N ALA A 592 -7.14 -22.84 -28.41
CA ALA A 592 -5.99 -23.70 -28.60
C ALA A 592 -6.05 -24.77 -27.50
N HIS A 593 -5.84 -26.03 -27.87
CA HIS A 593 -5.91 -27.18 -26.98
C HIS A 593 -5.16 -26.88 -25.67
N ARG A 594 -5.86 -26.96 -24.53
CA ARG A 594 -5.29 -26.83 -23.19
C ARG A 594 -4.15 -27.84 -22.92
N ASP A 595 -3.99 -28.85 -23.78
CA ASP A 595 -3.01 -29.93 -23.71
C ASP A 595 -1.82 -29.78 -24.68
N GLY A 596 -1.59 -28.59 -25.24
CA GLY A 596 -0.50 -28.35 -26.18
C GLY A 596 0.90 -28.60 -25.56
N PRO A 597 1.84 -29.20 -26.32
CA PRO A 597 3.21 -29.37 -25.85
C PRO A 597 3.94 -28.03 -25.68
N ILE A 598 4.83 -27.95 -24.69
CA ILE A 598 5.65 -26.78 -24.39
C ILE A 598 7.05 -26.99 -24.97
N ALA A 599 7.58 -25.99 -25.68
CA ALA A 599 8.92 -26.01 -26.27
C ALA A 599 9.92 -25.37 -25.31
N ILE A 600 11.11 -25.96 -25.20
CA ILE A 600 12.30 -25.33 -24.65
C ILE A 600 13.01 -24.62 -25.80
N VAL A 601 13.16 -23.30 -25.71
CA VAL A 601 13.68 -22.47 -26.79
C VAL A 601 14.97 -21.73 -26.44
N GLY A 602 15.35 -21.70 -25.16
CA GLY A 602 16.65 -21.21 -24.68
C GLY A 602 17.04 -21.92 -23.40
N MET A 603 18.34 -21.96 -23.09
CA MET A 603 18.89 -22.62 -21.90
C MET A 603 20.11 -21.86 -21.40
N GLY A 604 20.28 -21.79 -20.08
CA GLY A 604 21.50 -21.28 -19.44
C GLY A 604 21.82 -22.17 -18.24
N CYS A 605 23.11 -22.42 -17.99
CA CYS A 605 23.51 -23.19 -16.83
C CYS A 605 24.96 -22.95 -16.40
N ARG A 606 25.22 -23.13 -15.10
CA ARG A 606 26.56 -23.27 -14.54
C ARG A 606 26.61 -24.53 -13.69
N PHE A 607 27.62 -25.37 -13.91
CA PHE A 607 27.82 -26.63 -13.20
C PHE A 607 29.31 -26.86 -12.87
N PRO A 608 29.62 -27.76 -11.90
CA PRO A 608 31.00 -28.10 -11.55
C PRO A 608 31.81 -28.60 -12.75
N GLY A 609 33.13 -28.44 -12.68
CA GLY A 609 34.05 -28.85 -13.75
C GLY A 609 34.29 -27.79 -14.84
N GLY A 610 33.98 -26.52 -14.53
CA GLY A 610 34.17 -25.37 -15.42
C GLY A 610 33.08 -25.23 -16.49
N VAL A 611 31.86 -25.69 -16.20
CA VAL A 611 30.73 -25.60 -17.14
C VAL A 611 30.00 -24.28 -16.92
N GLY A 612 30.02 -23.40 -17.92
CA GLY A 612 29.29 -22.13 -17.94
C GLY A 612 28.21 -22.04 -19.03
N SER A 613 27.99 -23.13 -19.78
CA SER A 613 27.00 -23.18 -20.86
C SER A 613 26.43 -24.58 -21.10
N PRO A 614 25.24 -24.70 -21.73
CA PRO A 614 24.68 -26.00 -22.12
C PRO A 614 25.60 -26.82 -23.05
N GLU A 615 26.36 -26.15 -23.91
CA GLU A 615 27.31 -26.78 -24.83
C GLU A 615 28.51 -27.39 -24.08
N GLU A 616 29.05 -26.69 -23.08
CA GLU A 616 30.12 -27.20 -22.23
C GLU A 616 29.64 -28.34 -21.33
N LEU A 617 28.38 -28.30 -20.86
CA LEU A 617 27.77 -29.42 -20.15
C LEU A 617 27.73 -30.66 -21.05
N TRP A 618 27.31 -30.49 -22.29
CA TRP A 618 27.27 -31.60 -23.26
C TRP A 618 28.67 -32.16 -23.52
N GLN A 619 29.68 -31.31 -23.63
CA GLN A 619 31.07 -31.75 -23.78
C GLN A 619 31.55 -32.55 -22.57
N LEU A 620 31.31 -32.06 -21.35
CA LEU A 620 31.69 -32.75 -20.11
C LEU A 620 31.08 -34.16 -20.05
N VAL A 621 29.79 -34.28 -20.36
CA VAL A 621 29.07 -35.56 -20.38
C VAL A 621 29.60 -36.48 -21.49
N ALA A 622 29.83 -35.96 -22.70
CA ALA A 622 30.31 -36.75 -23.83
C ALA A 622 31.75 -37.27 -23.61
N GLU A 623 32.59 -36.50 -22.92
CA GLU A 623 33.96 -36.89 -22.55
C GLU A 623 34.02 -37.82 -21.32
N GLY A 624 32.91 -37.98 -20.59
CA GLY A 624 32.86 -38.78 -19.37
C GLY A 624 33.74 -38.21 -18.25
N ARG A 625 33.90 -36.88 -18.20
CA ARG A 625 34.73 -36.21 -17.21
C ARG A 625 34.06 -36.21 -15.84
N ASP A 626 34.84 -36.53 -14.82
CA ASP A 626 34.43 -36.41 -13.42
C ASP A 626 34.61 -34.96 -12.95
N ALA A 627 33.54 -34.37 -12.42
CA ALA A 627 33.48 -33.00 -11.91
C ALA A 627 33.49 -32.93 -10.38
N VAL A 628 33.57 -34.08 -9.69
CA VAL A 628 33.70 -34.17 -8.24
C VAL A 628 35.14 -33.85 -7.85
N GLY A 629 35.30 -32.87 -6.97
CA GLY A 629 36.60 -32.38 -6.51
C GLY A 629 36.61 -32.11 -5.00
N PRO A 630 37.75 -31.64 -4.46
CA PRO A 630 37.86 -31.29 -3.04
C PRO A 630 36.91 -30.14 -2.67
N LEU A 631 36.54 -30.06 -1.39
CA LEU A 631 35.77 -28.93 -0.85
C LEU A 631 36.48 -27.57 -1.13
N PRO A 632 35.73 -26.49 -1.43
CA PRO A 632 36.29 -25.19 -1.76
C PRO A 632 36.97 -24.54 -0.55
N THR A 633 38.13 -23.92 -0.77
CA THR A 633 38.93 -23.26 0.29
C THR A 633 38.70 -21.74 0.37
N ASP A 634 37.88 -21.18 -0.52
CA ASP A 634 37.60 -19.75 -0.65
C ASP A 634 36.34 -19.29 0.10
N ARG A 635 35.67 -20.20 0.82
CA ARG A 635 34.40 -19.93 1.54
C ARG A 635 34.57 -19.63 3.04
N GLY A 636 35.80 -19.58 3.55
CA GLY A 636 36.07 -19.36 4.97
C GLY A 636 35.62 -20.50 5.89
N TRP A 637 35.37 -21.70 5.33
CA TRP A 637 34.90 -22.86 6.08
C TRP A 637 36.00 -23.47 6.94
N ASP A 638 35.68 -23.78 8.21
CA ASP A 638 36.52 -24.61 9.07
C ASP A 638 36.40 -26.10 8.69
N ILE A 639 36.99 -26.45 7.55
CA ILE A 639 36.95 -27.81 7.01
C ILE A 639 37.69 -28.77 7.94
N GLU A 640 38.91 -28.43 8.36
CA GLU A 640 39.74 -29.34 9.17
C GLU A 640 39.24 -29.48 10.61
N GLY A 641 38.72 -28.41 11.22
CA GLY A 641 38.19 -28.46 12.60
C GLY A 641 36.84 -29.17 12.72
N ARG A 642 36.08 -29.29 11.62
CA ARG A 642 34.76 -29.95 11.58
C ARG A 642 34.74 -31.25 10.79
N TYR A 643 35.87 -31.69 10.23
CA TYR A 643 35.99 -33.01 9.62
C TYR A 643 36.19 -34.09 10.69
N ASP A 644 35.42 -35.17 10.61
CA ASP A 644 35.67 -36.39 11.38
C ASP A 644 35.22 -37.64 10.59
N PRO A 645 36.08 -38.66 10.40
CA PRO A 645 35.67 -39.90 9.77
C PRO A 645 34.67 -40.72 10.61
N ASP A 646 34.57 -40.47 11.92
CA ASP A 646 33.58 -41.09 12.81
C ASP A 646 32.20 -40.43 12.65
N ARG A 647 31.28 -41.18 12.04
CA ARG A 647 29.89 -40.76 11.79
C ARG A 647 29.10 -40.47 13.07
N ALA A 648 29.56 -40.92 14.23
CA ALA A 648 28.87 -40.74 15.49
C ALA A 648 29.14 -39.37 16.14
N ARG A 649 30.13 -38.60 15.68
CA ARG A 649 30.53 -37.34 16.32
C ARG A 649 29.59 -36.19 15.90
N PRO A 650 28.81 -35.61 16.82
CA PRO A 650 27.88 -34.54 16.47
C PRO A 650 28.58 -33.29 15.96
N GLY A 651 27.98 -32.62 14.98
CA GLY A 651 28.46 -31.33 14.46
C GLY A 651 29.65 -31.42 13.48
N THR A 652 30.02 -32.63 13.07
CA THR A 652 31.11 -32.90 12.12
C THR A 652 30.60 -33.51 10.80
N PHE A 653 31.44 -33.50 9.76
CA PHE A 653 31.14 -34.12 8.46
C PHE A 653 32.28 -35.05 8.02
N TYR A 654 31.97 -36.07 7.20
CA TYR A 654 32.96 -37.06 6.73
C TYR A 654 33.20 -37.05 5.21
N GLN A 655 32.34 -36.41 4.43
CA GLN A 655 32.53 -36.28 2.97
C GLN A 655 33.52 -35.14 2.68
N ARG A 656 34.63 -35.43 1.98
CA ARG A 656 35.68 -34.44 1.65
C ARG A 656 35.68 -33.97 0.20
N GLU A 657 34.82 -34.56 -0.63
CA GLU A 657 34.71 -34.25 -2.05
C GLU A 657 33.24 -34.03 -2.43
N GLY A 658 33.00 -33.17 -3.42
CA GLY A 658 31.67 -32.83 -3.94
C GLY A 658 31.78 -32.04 -5.24
N GLY A 659 30.65 -31.65 -5.81
CA GLY A 659 30.61 -30.79 -7.00
C GLY A 659 30.43 -29.33 -6.61
N PHE A 660 31.41 -28.47 -6.87
CA PHE A 660 31.34 -27.04 -6.49
C PHE A 660 31.50 -26.13 -7.70
N LEU A 661 30.85 -24.97 -7.65
CA LEU A 661 30.98 -23.95 -8.68
C LEU A 661 32.25 -23.14 -8.47
N ASP A 662 33.05 -23.00 -9.53
CA ASP A 662 34.14 -22.04 -9.58
C ASP A 662 33.54 -20.62 -9.57
N GLY A 663 34.11 -19.73 -8.74
CA GLY A 663 33.68 -18.33 -8.72
C GLY A 663 32.23 -18.12 -8.25
N ALA A 664 31.62 -19.00 -7.45
CA ALA A 664 30.22 -18.82 -7.04
C ALA A 664 29.94 -17.52 -6.23
N ALA A 665 30.97 -16.80 -5.79
CA ALA A 665 30.81 -15.48 -5.17
C ALA A 665 30.83 -14.32 -6.20
N ASP A 666 31.31 -14.57 -7.41
CA ASP A 666 31.46 -13.57 -8.47
C ASP A 666 30.08 -13.12 -8.96
N PHE A 667 29.95 -11.84 -9.25
CA PHE A 667 28.70 -11.25 -9.75
C PHE A 667 28.93 -9.90 -10.40
N ASP A 668 28.39 -9.70 -11.61
CA ASP A 668 28.39 -8.39 -12.27
C ASP A 668 27.27 -7.48 -11.73
N ALA A 669 27.50 -6.90 -10.55
CA ALA A 669 26.49 -6.08 -9.89
C ALA A 669 26.09 -4.82 -10.68
N GLU A 670 27.06 -4.17 -11.34
CA GLU A 670 26.82 -2.94 -12.11
C GLU A 670 25.91 -3.21 -13.30
N PHE A 671 26.12 -4.34 -14.01
CA PHE A 671 25.28 -4.74 -15.13
C PHE A 671 23.80 -4.87 -14.77
N PHE A 672 23.49 -5.38 -13.57
CA PHE A 672 22.12 -5.52 -13.06
C PHE A 672 21.61 -4.31 -12.26
N GLY A 673 22.37 -3.21 -12.21
CA GLY A 673 21.98 -2.01 -11.46
C GLY A 673 21.96 -2.20 -9.94
N ILE A 674 22.77 -3.14 -9.43
CA ILE A 674 22.85 -3.50 -8.00
C ILE A 674 24.10 -2.85 -7.41
N SER A 675 23.95 -2.20 -6.25
CA SER A 675 25.08 -1.55 -5.59
C SER A 675 26.06 -2.60 -5.02
N PRO A 676 27.36 -2.30 -4.91
CA PRO A 676 28.33 -3.22 -4.31
C PRO A 676 27.97 -3.67 -2.89
N ARG A 677 27.34 -2.79 -2.09
CA ARG A 677 26.88 -3.13 -0.72
C ARG A 677 25.72 -4.10 -0.72
N GLU A 678 24.76 -3.92 -1.63
CA GLU A 678 23.65 -4.85 -1.79
C GLU A 678 24.16 -6.19 -2.32
N ALA A 679 25.04 -6.17 -3.33
CA ALA A 679 25.64 -7.37 -3.90
C ALA A 679 26.32 -8.24 -2.82
N LEU A 680 27.09 -7.64 -1.91
CA LEU A 680 27.72 -8.37 -0.79
C LEU A 680 26.71 -9.09 0.12
N ALA A 681 25.55 -8.47 0.35
CA ALA A 681 24.48 -8.99 1.19
C ALA A 681 23.58 -10.03 0.48
N MET A 682 23.69 -10.18 -0.85
CA MET A 682 22.87 -11.10 -1.63
C MET A 682 23.39 -12.54 -1.54
N ASP A 683 22.48 -13.48 -1.32
CA ASP A 683 22.76 -14.90 -1.48
C ASP A 683 23.30 -15.16 -2.92
N PRO A 684 24.45 -15.83 -3.08
CA PRO A 684 24.99 -16.29 -4.36
C PRO A 684 23.95 -16.93 -5.29
N GLN A 685 22.95 -17.63 -4.75
CA GLN A 685 21.88 -18.22 -5.53
C GLN A 685 21.08 -17.17 -6.32
N GLN A 686 20.84 -15.99 -5.73
CA GLN A 686 20.15 -14.88 -6.42
C GLN A 686 21.01 -14.28 -7.52
N ARG A 687 22.32 -14.15 -7.28
CA ARG A 687 23.30 -13.61 -8.24
C ARG A 687 23.41 -14.48 -9.48
N LEU A 688 23.61 -15.78 -9.27
CA LEU A 688 23.72 -16.77 -10.34
C LEU A 688 22.41 -16.92 -11.12
N ALA A 689 21.26 -16.82 -10.44
CA ALA A 689 19.96 -16.86 -11.13
C ALA A 689 19.76 -15.68 -12.08
N LEU A 690 20.23 -14.48 -11.72
CA LEU A 690 20.17 -13.29 -12.59
C LEU A 690 21.02 -13.43 -13.85
N GLU A 691 22.29 -13.80 -13.69
CA GLU A 691 23.20 -13.99 -14.82
C GLU A 691 22.72 -15.12 -15.74
N THR A 692 22.33 -16.26 -15.14
CA THR A 692 21.86 -17.41 -15.92
C THR A 692 20.53 -17.13 -16.62
N ALA A 693 19.66 -16.30 -16.03
CA ALA A 693 18.42 -15.88 -16.68
C ALA A 693 18.69 -15.06 -17.94
N TRP A 694 19.64 -14.11 -17.86
CA TRP A 694 20.06 -13.31 -19.00
C TRP A 694 20.60 -14.20 -20.13
N GLU A 695 21.56 -15.06 -19.80
CA GLU A 695 22.19 -15.98 -20.76
C GLU A 695 21.18 -16.94 -21.39
N ALA A 696 20.19 -17.43 -20.62
CA ALA A 696 19.16 -18.33 -21.14
C ALA A 696 18.28 -17.65 -22.21
N PHE A 697 17.98 -16.36 -22.04
CA PHE A 697 17.27 -15.59 -23.06
C PHE A 697 18.16 -15.34 -24.30
N GLU A 698 19.42 -14.99 -24.11
CA GLU A 698 20.38 -14.80 -25.22
C GLU A 698 20.58 -16.08 -26.03
N HIS A 699 20.73 -17.22 -25.36
CA HIS A 699 20.83 -18.55 -25.99
C HIS A 699 19.60 -18.86 -26.85
N GLY A 700 18.42 -18.44 -26.41
CA GLY A 700 17.18 -18.56 -27.17
C GLY A 700 17.01 -17.56 -28.32
N GLY A 701 17.98 -16.68 -28.54
CA GLY A 701 17.91 -15.59 -29.52
C GLY A 701 16.86 -14.53 -29.14
N ILE A 702 16.57 -14.40 -27.85
CA ILE A 702 15.58 -13.46 -27.30
C ILE A 702 16.34 -12.28 -26.68
N ASP A 703 16.11 -11.09 -27.22
CA ASP A 703 16.65 -9.85 -26.64
C ASP A 703 15.98 -9.57 -25.29
N ALA A 704 16.68 -9.87 -24.20
CA ALA A 704 16.19 -9.73 -22.83
C ALA A 704 15.73 -8.29 -22.51
N THR A 705 16.35 -7.28 -23.12
CA THR A 705 15.98 -5.87 -22.91
C THR A 705 14.60 -5.51 -23.47
N ARG A 706 14.09 -6.31 -24.41
CA ARG A 706 12.75 -6.13 -25.01
C ARG A 706 11.65 -6.88 -24.28
N LEU A 707 11.99 -7.68 -23.27
CA LEU A 707 11.01 -8.41 -22.46
C LEU A 707 10.36 -7.54 -21.38
N ARG A 708 10.85 -6.32 -21.18
CA ARG A 708 10.25 -5.39 -20.22
C ARG A 708 8.78 -5.10 -20.55
N GLY A 709 7.90 -5.27 -19.58
CA GLY A 709 6.45 -5.15 -19.74
C GLY A 709 5.78 -6.36 -20.42
N SER A 710 6.53 -7.43 -20.69
CA SER A 710 5.96 -8.65 -21.27
C SER A 710 5.38 -9.54 -20.18
N ARG A 711 4.37 -10.33 -20.54
CA ARG A 711 3.78 -11.38 -19.70
C ARG A 711 4.69 -12.61 -19.66
N THR A 712 5.95 -12.43 -19.25
CA THR A 712 6.92 -13.50 -19.09
C THR A 712 6.94 -13.94 -17.63
N GLY A 713 6.65 -15.21 -17.37
CA GLY A 713 6.71 -15.77 -16.01
C GLY A 713 8.11 -16.21 -15.62
N VAL A 714 8.40 -16.26 -14.32
CA VAL A 714 9.68 -16.69 -13.74
C VAL A 714 9.40 -17.71 -12.63
N TYR A 715 9.88 -18.93 -12.80
CA TYR A 715 9.66 -20.04 -11.88
C TYR A 715 11.00 -20.66 -11.49
N VAL A 716 11.47 -20.42 -10.26
CA VAL A 716 12.81 -20.86 -9.85
C VAL A 716 12.71 -21.76 -8.64
N GLY A 717 13.21 -22.98 -8.77
CA GLY A 717 13.46 -23.88 -7.64
C GLY A 717 14.71 -23.43 -6.89
N ALA A 718 14.58 -23.07 -5.61
CA ALA A 718 15.71 -22.70 -4.78
C ALA A 718 15.46 -23.18 -3.35
N MET A 719 16.48 -23.75 -2.71
CA MET A 719 16.38 -24.15 -1.30
C MET A 719 16.87 -23.01 -0.42
N THR A 720 16.19 -22.82 0.70
CA THR A 720 16.66 -21.87 1.72
C THR A 720 17.98 -22.38 2.30
N MET A 721 19.08 -21.68 2.00
CA MET A 721 20.40 -21.97 2.54
C MET A 721 20.79 -20.83 3.50
N ASP A 722 21.42 -21.18 4.62
CA ASP A 722 21.92 -20.20 5.60
C ASP A 722 23.17 -19.48 5.04
N TYR A 723 23.01 -18.67 3.98
CA TYR A 723 23.99 -17.64 3.66
C TYR A 723 24.00 -16.64 4.81
N ASP A 724 25.20 -16.35 5.28
CA ASP A 724 25.51 -16.16 6.69
C ASP A 724 24.67 -15.08 7.40
N ARG A 725 23.64 -15.50 8.14
CA ARG A 725 22.94 -14.67 9.15
C ARG A 725 23.88 -14.18 10.26
N ARG A 726 25.13 -14.68 10.32
CA ARG A 726 26.16 -14.35 11.32
C ARG A 726 27.37 -13.62 10.74
N ALA A 727 27.36 -13.17 9.48
CA ALA A 727 28.30 -12.14 9.04
C ALA A 727 27.95 -10.84 9.79
N ASP A 728 28.54 -10.71 10.97
CA ASP A 728 28.54 -9.58 11.89
C ASP A 728 27.34 -8.64 11.81
N ALA A 729 26.39 -8.84 12.74
CA ALA A 729 25.43 -7.83 13.16
C ALA A 729 26.09 -6.52 13.71
N SER A 730 27.39 -6.34 13.50
CA SER A 730 28.18 -5.14 13.79
C SER A 730 28.58 -4.33 12.55
N ASP A 731 28.34 -4.80 11.32
CA ASP A 731 28.54 -3.98 10.12
C ASP A 731 27.23 -3.26 9.74
N ASP A 732 27.07 -2.05 10.29
CA ASP A 732 25.96 -1.12 9.97
C ASP A 732 25.82 -0.84 8.45
N GLU A 733 26.84 -1.16 7.63
CA GLU A 733 26.88 -0.87 6.19
C GLU A 733 25.96 -1.76 5.33
N VAL A 734 25.60 -2.97 5.76
CA VAL A 734 24.77 -3.92 4.96
C VAL A 734 23.42 -4.29 5.59
N ALA A 735 23.15 -3.83 6.81
CA ALA A 735 21.97 -4.20 7.62
C ALA A 735 20.62 -3.99 6.91
N GLY A 736 20.52 -3.01 6.00
CA GLY A 736 19.31 -2.74 5.20
C GLY A 736 19.04 -3.71 4.05
N TYR A 737 20.04 -4.47 3.60
CA TYR A 737 19.94 -5.37 2.45
C TYR A 737 19.85 -6.86 2.83
N LEU A 738 20.18 -7.22 4.07
CA LEU A 738 20.21 -8.61 4.52
C LEU A 738 18.86 -9.32 4.36
N LEU A 739 17.74 -8.63 4.61
CA LEU A 739 16.41 -9.22 4.47
C LEU A 739 16.11 -9.59 3.01
N THR A 740 16.29 -8.66 2.07
CA THR A 740 16.01 -8.91 0.65
C THR A 740 17.09 -9.76 -0.02
N GLY A 741 18.33 -9.69 0.45
CA GLY A 741 19.45 -10.49 -0.03
C GLY A 741 19.34 -11.99 0.27
N ASN A 742 18.56 -12.38 1.30
CA ASN A 742 18.53 -13.77 1.79
C ASN A 742 17.12 -14.39 1.81
N THR A 743 16.07 -13.63 1.49
CA THR A 743 14.71 -14.17 1.45
C THR A 743 14.50 -15.01 0.18
N GLY A 744 14.06 -16.26 0.32
CA GLY A 744 13.88 -17.19 -0.81
C GLY A 744 12.97 -16.66 -1.93
N SER A 745 11.83 -16.05 -1.59
CA SER A 745 10.90 -15.48 -2.59
C SER A 745 11.50 -14.37 -3.47
N VAL A 746 12.63 -13.79 -3.06
CA VAL A 746 13.32 -12.74 -3.81
C VAL A 746 14.09 -13.31 -5.00
N VAL A 747 14.43 -14.61 -5.06
CA VAL A 747 15.16 -15.21 -6.20
C VAL A 747 14.41 -14.99 -7.52
N SER A 748 13.15 -15.47 -7.62
CA SER A 748 12.32 -15.25 -8.80
C SER A 748 11.90 -13.80 -8.98
N GLY A 749 11.59 -13.11 -7.87
CA GLY A 749 11.15 -11.72 -7.88
C GLY A 749 12.22 -10.76 -8.40
N ARG A 750 13.49 -11.00 -8.08
CA ARG A 750 14.62 -10.17 -8.51
C ARG A 750 14.91 -10.34 -10.00
N VAL A 751 14.82 -11.57 -10.53
CA VAL A 751 14.90 -11.81 -11.98
C VAL A 751 13.76 -11.10 -12.71
N ALA A 752 12.53 -11.24 -12.22
CA ALA A 752 11.38 -10.55 -12.80
C ALA A 752 11.54 -9.02 -12.74
N TYR A 753 12.00 -8.49 -11.62
CA TYR A 753 12.22 -7.05 -11.42
C TYR A 753 13.35 -6.50 -12.31
N ALA A 754 14.51 -7.15 -12.34
CA ALA A 754 15.68 -6.70 -13.10
C ALA A 754 15.41 -6.66 -14.60
N LEU A 755 14.66 -7.65 -15.12
CA LEU A 755 14.28 -7.73 -16.53
C LEU A 755 12.93 -7.05 -16.83
N GLY A 756 12.23 -6.57 -15.80
CA GLY A 756 10.91 -5.93 -15.86
C GLY A 756 9.81 -6.82 -16.46
N LEU A 757 9.78 -8.08 -16.06
CA LEU A 757 8.81 -9.08 -16.49
C LEU A 757 7.53 -8.97 -15.65
N GLU A 758 6.36 -9.02 -16.29
CA GLU A 758 5.05 -8.83 -15.66
C GLU A 758 4.23 -10.13 -15.56
N GLY A 759 4.82 -11.29 -15.87
CA GLY A 759 4.21 -12.60 -15.62
C GLY A 759 4.40 -13.06 -14.17
N PRO A 760 3.83 -14.22 -13.79
CA PRO A 760 3.97 -14.72 -12.42
C PRO A 760 5.44 -14.98 -12.06
N ALA A 761 5.87 -14.55 -10.87
CA ALA A 761 7.21 -14.79 -10.35
C ALA A 761 7.13 -15.64 -9.08
N VAL A 762 7.53 -16.92 -9.18
CA VAL A 762 7.36 -17.93 -8.14
C VAL A 762 8.70 -18.58 -7.83
N THR A 763 9.08 -18.55 -6.55
CA THR A 763 10.18 -19.39 -6.04
C THR A 763 9.59 -20.61 -5.37
N VAL A 764 10.12 -21.79 -5.69
CA VAL A 764 9.62 -23.09 -5.23
C VAL A 764 10.67 -23.76 -4.37
N ASP A 765 10.28 -24.22 -3.17
CA ASP A 765 11.11 -25.03 -2.29
C ASP A 765 10.36 -26.30 -1.89
N THR A 766 10.50 -27.34 -2.70
CA THR A 766 10.05 -28.71 -2.45
C THR A 766 11.26 -29.64 -2.23
N ALA A 767 12.35 -29.07 -1.69
CA ALA A 767 13.65 -29.71 -1.60
C ALA A 767 14.14 -30.23 -2.97
N CYS A 768 14.49 -31.52 -3.09
CA CYS A 768 15.19 -32.06 -4.26
C CYS A 768 14.40 -31.97 -5.58
N SER A 769 13.07 -31.78 -5.53
CA SER A 769 12.21 -31.68 -6.72
C SER A 769 11.93 -30.25 -7.19
N SER A 770 12.43 -29.23 -6.48
CA SER A 770 12.07 -27.81 -6.68
C SER A 770 12.17 -27.35 -8.14
N SER A 771 13.22 -27.73 -8.87
CA SER A 771 13.42 -27.32 -10.26
C SER A 771 12.41 -27.95 -11.24
N LEU A 772 11.97 -29.18 -10.97
CA LEU A 772 10.98 -29.88 -11.78
C LEU A 772 9.55 -29.42 -11.46
N VAL A 773 9.28 -29.08 -10.20
CA VAL A 773 8.01 -28.45 -9.80
C VAL A 773 7.90 -27.05 -10.40
N ALA A 774 8.97 -26.25 -10.36
CA ALA A 774 9.03 -24.95 -11.04
C ALA A 774 8.78 -25.08 -12.56
N LEU A 775 9.38 -26.07 -13.21
CA LEU A 775 9.11 -26.40 -14.62
C LEU A 775 7.65 -26.78 -14.87
N HIS A 776 7.04 -27.57 -13.98
CA HIS A 776 5.63 -27.94 -14.07
C HIS A 776 4.71 -26.71 -13.98
N LEU A 777 4.91 -25.85 -12.97
CA LEU A 777 4.13 -24.64 -12.78
C LEU A 777 4.25 -23.69 -13.99
N ALA A 778 5.45 -23.54 -14.54
CA ALA A 778 5.68 -22.75 -15.76
C ALA A 778 4.91 -23.31 -16.97
N CYS A 779 4.88 -24.64 -17.12
CA CYS A 779 4.10 -25.29 -18.19
C CYS A 779 2.59 -25.06 -18.01
N GLU A 780 2.08 -25.17 -16.78
CA GLU A 780 0.67 -24.93 -16.49
C GLU A 780 0.28 -23.47 -16.74
N ALA A 781 1.11 -22.51 -16.34
CA ALA A 781 0.87 -21.09 -16.60
C ALA A 781 0.85 -20.74 -18.10
N LEU A 782 1.74 -21.35 -18.89
CA LEU A 782 1.74 -21.19 -20.35
C LEU A 782 0.48 -21.79 -21.01
N ARG A 783 -0.04 -22.90 -20.46
CA ARG A 783 -1.28 -23.55 -20.94
C ARG A 783 -2.54 -22.80 -20.52
N ALA A 784 -2.55 -22.28 -19.29
CA ALA A 784 -3.62 -21.45 -18.75
C ALA A 784 -3.67 -20.08 -19.44
N GLY A 785 -2.55 -19.66 -20.04
CA GLY A 785 -2.41 -18.37 -20.71
C GLY A 785 -2.14 -17.23 -19.74
N ASP A 786 -1.61 -17.53 -18.55
CA ASP A 786 -1.17 -16.56 -17.54
C ASP A 786 0.11 -15.84 -17.98
N CYS A 787 0.95 -16.53 -18.76
CA CYS A 787 2.11 -15.99 -19.46
C CYS A 787 2.20 -16.49 -20.91
N ASP A 788 2.98 -15.78 -21.73
CA ASP A 788 3.25 -16.13 -23.13
C ASP A 788 4.66 -16.69 -23.34
N LEU A 789 5.55 -16.45 -22.37
CA LEU A 789 6.90 -16.96 -22.26
C LEU A 789 7.14 -17.27 -20.78
N ALA A 790 7.95 -18.27 -20.45
CA ALA A 790 8.30 -18.54 -19.05
C ALA A 790 9.77 -18.93 -18.93
N LEU A 791 10.43 -18.45 -17.89
CA LEU A 791 11.73 -18.92 -17.45
C LEU A 791 11.49 -19.92 -16.32
N ALA A 792 12.06 -21.12 -16.40
CA ALA A 792 11.92 -22.14 -15.38
C ALA A 792 13.23 -22.86 -15.08
N GLY A 793 13.47 -23.26 -13.85
CA GLY A 793 14.62 -24.10 -13.51
C GLY A 793 14.95 -24.07 -12.04
N GLY A 794 16.23 -24.19 -11.67
CA GLY A 794 16.62 -24.11 -10.26
C GLY A 794 18.08 -23.75 -10.03
N VAL A 795 18.37 -23.38 -8.79
CA VAL A 795 19.69 -22.96 -8.31
C VAL A 795 19.96 -23.58 -6.93
N THR A 796 21.21 -23.98 -6.71
CA THR A 796 21.71 -24.44 -5.42
C THR A 796 23.17 -24.04 -5.27
N VAL A 797 23.47 -23.28 -4.22
CA VAL A 797 24.83 -22.94 -3.78
C VAL A 797 24.94 -23.26 -2.30
N MET A 798 25.99 -23.95 -1.92
CA MET A 798 26.29 -24.24 -0.53
C MET A 798 27.09 -23.08 0.05
N SER A 799 26.44 -22.27 0.87
CA SER A 799 27.09 -21.12 1.53
C SER A 799 27.83 -21.51 2.83
N GLY A 800 27.51 -22.69 3.40
CA GLY A 800 28.07 -23.18 4.65
C GLY A 800 28.11 -24.70 4.73
N LEU A 801 28.77 -25.22 5.77
CA LEU A 801 28.94 -26.67 6.02
C LEU A 801 27.70 -27.36 6.64
N GLY A 802 26.56 -26.65 6.74
CA GLY A 802 25.35 -27.14 7.41
C GLY A 802 24.82 -28.44 6.82
N SER A 803 24.55 -28.44 5.51
CA SER A 803 24.03 -29.61 4.78
C SER A 803 24.99 -30.80 4.84
N LEU A 804 26.31 -30.56 4.71
CA LEU A 804 27.34 -31.59 4.87
C LEU A 804 27.30 -32.23 6.26
N THR A 805 27.13 -31.42 7.31
CA THR A 805 27.04 -31.89 8.70
C THR A 805 25.77 -32.72 8.93
N GLU A 806 24.62 -32.22 8.47
CA GLU A 806 23.32 -32.86 8.73
C GLU A 806 23.18 -34.18 7.98
N PHE A 807 23.53 -34.23 6.70
CA PHE A 807 23.51 -35.48 5.94
C PHE A 807 24.61 -36.47 6.36
N SER A 808 25.75 -35.97 6.88
CA SER A 808 26.75 -36.85 7.50
C SER A 808 26.17 -37.55 8.73
N ARG A 809 25.48 -36.83 9.61
CA ARG A 809 24.82 -37.43 10.79
C ARG A 809 23.83 -38.54 10.43
N GLN A 810 23.13 -38.39 9.30
CA GLN A 810 22.17 -39.38 8.81
C GLN A 810 22.84 -40.58 8.12
N GLY A 811 24.17 -40.52 7.89
CA GLY A 811 24.89 -41.55 7.15
C GLY A 811 24.52 -41.60 5.67
N ALA A 812 23.97 -40.50 5.11
CA ALA A 812 23.39 -40.46 3.78
C ALA A 812 24.39 -40.13 2.66
N LEU A 813 25.58 -39.61 3.02
CA LEU A 813 26.59 -39.15 2.08
C LEU A 813 27.57 -40.26 1.67
N ALA A 814 28.00 -40.25 0.41
CA ALA A 814 29.12 -41.05 -0.05
C ALA A 814 30.44 -40.41 0.44
N PRO A 815 31.38 -41.13 1.08
CA PRO A 815 32.61 -40.54 1.61
C PRO A 815 33.49 -39.84 0.56
N ASP A 816 33.49 -40.35 -0.68
CA ASP A 816 34.22 -39.81 -1.83
C ASP A 816 33.38 -38.85 -2.69
N GLY A 817 32.19 -38.45 -2.24
CA GLY A 817 31.35 -37.50 -2.94
C GLY A 817 30.70 -38.00 -4.23
N ARG A 818 30.82 -39.30 -4.57
CA ARG A 818 30.34 -39.81 -5.87
C ARG A 818 29.03 -40.59 -5.74
N CYS A 819 28.04 -40.19 -6.54
CA CYS A 819 26.78 -40.92 -6.64
C CYS A 819 26.96 -42.20 -7.48
N ARG A 820 26.85 -43.36 -6.84
CA ARG A 820 26.93 -44.69 -7.48
C ARG A 820 25.55 -45.34 -7.64
N ALA A 821 24.59 -44.61 -8.22
CA ALA A 821 23.22 -45.09 -8.37
C ALA A 821 23.15 -46.45 -9.08
N PHE A 822 22.44 -47.41 -8.47
CA PHE A 822 22.26 -48.79 -8.97
C PHE A 822 23.53 -49.67 -9.00
N ALA A 823 24.68 -49.19 -8.51
CA ALA A 823 25.89 -49.99 -8.40
C ALA A 823 25.89 -50.87 -7.13
N ALA A 824 26.64 -51.98 -7.15
CA ALA A 824 26.74 -52.88 -6.01
C ALA A 824 27.49 -52.27 -4.81
N ASP A 825 28.31 -51.25 -5.07
CA ASP A 825 29.10 -50.48 -4.13
C ASP A 825 28.48 -49.10 -3.81
N ALA A 826 27.17 -48.93 -4.02
CA ALA A 826 26.46 -47.71 -3.64
C ALA A 826 26.49 -47.50 -2.11
N ASP A 827 27.02 -46.34 -1.68
CA ASP A 827 27.32 -46.05 -0.28
C ASP A 827 26.83 -44.67 0.19
N GLY A 828 26.03 -43.99 -0.63
CA GLY A 828 25.40 -42.69 -0.34
C GLY A 828 25.31 -41.81 -1.58
N PHE A 829 25.06 -40.51 -1.38
CA PHE A 829 25.08 -39.51 -2.45
C PHE A 829 26.13 -38.42 -2.22
N GLY A 830 26.54 -37.78 -3.30
CA GLY A 830 27.40 -36.58 -3.30
C GLY A 830 26.58 -35.31 -3.33
N LEU A 831 26.98 -34.31 -2.56
CA LEU A 831 26.42 -32.96 -2.70
C LEU A 831 27.08 -32.23 -3.88
N ALA A 832 26.28 -31.46 -4.60
CA ALA A 832 26.76 -30.61 -5.67
C ALA A 832 25.98 -29.29 -5.76
N GLU A 833 26.66 -28.26 -6.24
CA GLU A 833 26.10 -26.94 -6.57
C GLU A 833 25.76 -26.86 -8.05
N GLY A 834 24.93 -25.87 -8.41
CA GLY A 834 24.63 -25.59 -9.80
C GLY A 834 23.45 -24.67 -9.99
N VAL A 835 23.35 -24.12 -11.20
CA VAL A 835 22.16 -23.40 -11.67
C VAL A 835 21.84 -23.86 -13.09
N GLY A 836 20.56 -24.08 -13.36
CA GLY A 836 20.07 -24.42 -14.69
C GLY A 836 18.70 -23.81 -14.91
N LEU A 837 18.57 -22.99 -15.95
CA LEU A 837 17.33 -22.32 -16.35
C LEU A 837 17.02 -22.61 -17.81
N VAL A 838 15.74 -22.77 -18.12
CA VAL A 838 15.22 -22.98 -19.46
C VAL A 838 14.14 -21.95 -19.79
N VAL A 839 14.13 -21.49 -21.04
CA VAL A 839 13.10 -20.61 -21.58
C VAL A 839 12.06 -21.45 -22.30
N LEU A 840 10.81 -21.25 -21.92
CA LEU A 840 9.65 -22.05 -22.33
C LEU A 840 8.62 -21.20 -23.04
N GLU A 841 8.01 -21.77 -24.06
CA GLU A 841 6.81 -21.23 -24.69
C GLU A 841 5.95 -22.36 -25.25
N ARG A 842 4.71 -22.06 -25.65
CA ARG A 842 3.89 -23.04 -26.36
C ARG A 842 4.58 -23.43 -27.67
N LEU A 843 4.64 -24.73 -28.01
CA LEU A 843 5.31 -25.18 -29.23
C LEU A 843 4.76 -24.51 -30.50
N SER A 844 3.45 -24.22 -30.53
CA SER A 844 2.82 -23.48 -31.62
C SER A 844 3.40 -22.07 -31.78
N ASP A 845 3.72 -21.40 -30.67
CA ASP A 845 4.28 -20.06 -30.66
C ASP A 845 5.75 -20.10 -31.06
N ALA A 846 6.53 -21.08 -30.56
CA ALA A 846 7.91 -21.30 -30.99
C ALA A 846 8.03 -21.45 -32.50
N VAL A 847 7.18 -22.30 -33.09
CA VAL A 847 7.13 -22.52 -34.54
C VAL A 847 6.69 -21.25 -35.27
N ARG A 848 5.66 -20.55 -34.75
CA ARG A 848 5.16 -19.30 -35.33
C ARG A 848 6.25 -18.22 -35.39
N TRP A 849 7.06 -18.10 -34.33
CA TRP A 849 8.12 -17.11 -34.23
C TRP A 849 9.44 -17.56 -34.87
N GLY A 850 9.49 -18.78 -35.44
CA GLY A 850 10.69 -19.32 -36.06
C GLY A 850 11.82 -19.56 -35.05
N ARG A 851 11.49 -19.77 -33.77
CA ARG A 851 12.45 -20.03 -32.70
C ARG A 851 12.99 -21.45 -32.80
N ARG A 852 14.25 -21.62 -32.40
CA ARG A 852 14.89 -22.94 -32.35
C ARG A 852 14.31 -23.72 -31.16
N VAL A 853 13.76 -24.90 -31.44
CA VAL A 853 13.26 -25.81 -30.40
C VAL A 853 14.35 -26.80 -30.03
N TRP A 854 14.83 -26.73 -28.79
CA TRP A 854 15.86 -27.61 -28.24
C TRP A 854 15.28 -28.89 -27.63
N GLY A 855 14.07 -28.79 -27.08
CA GLY A 855 13.35 -29.89 -26.46
C GLY A 855 11.86 -29.61 -26.36
N VAL A 856 11.06 -30.64 -26.11
CA VAL A 856 9.62 -30.52 -25.97
C VAL A 856 9.15 -31.22 -24.71
N VAL A 857 8.54 -30.47 -23.79
CA VAL A 857 7.85 -30.99 -22.61
C VAL A 857 6.45 -31.43 -23.04
N ARG A 858 6.27 -32.75 -23.16
CA ARG A 858 4.99 -33.36 -23.56
C ARG A 858 4.00 -33.45 -22.42
N GLY A 859 4.49 -33.51 -21.18
CA GLY A 859 3.69 -33.61 -19.97
C GLY A 859 4.60 -33.55 -18.75
N SER A 860 4.01 -33.14 -17.63
CA SER A 860 4.63 -33.11 -16.30
C SER A 860 3.52 -33.35 -15.28
N ALA A 861 3.89 -33.88 -14.13
CA ALA A 861 2.97 -34.10 -13.02
C ALA A 861 3.75 -33.93 -11.71
N VAL A 862 3.04 -33.48 -10.69
CA VAL A 862 3.54 -33.28 -9.32
C VAL A 862 2.67 -34.13 -8.40
N ASN A 863 3.24 -34.70 -7.33
CA ASN A 863 2.49 -35.54 -6.39
C ASN A 863 2.47 -34.99 -4.95
N GLN A 864 3.40 -35.40 -4.10
CA GLN A 864 3.55 -35.02 -2.69
C GLN A 864 4.80 -34.14 -2.58
N ASP A 865 4.89 -33.11 -3.43
CA ASP A 865 5.99 -32.15 -3.48
C ASP A 865 5.55 -30.81 -2.91
#